data_AF-E1ZIJ8-F1
#
_entry.id   AF-E1ZIJ8-F1
#
_cell.length_a   1.000
_cell.length_b   1.000
_cell.length_c   1.000
_cell.angle_alpha   90.00
_cell.angle_beta   90.00
_cell.angle_gamma   90.00
#
_symmetry.space_group_name_H-M   'P 1'
#
loop_
_entity.id
_entity.type
_entity.pdbx_description
1 polymer ?
#
loop_
_entity_poly.entity_id
_entity_poly.type
_entity_poly.pdbx_seq_one_letter_code
_entity_poly.pdbx_strand_id
1 'polypeptide(L)'
;MKATVVLAALVLLCACPGAVLAILEDQAGQYDWLQQYVGRVKLAQLATTPRPRLYVASEAGALAALSPTDGSLLWRKVLAEGDTFTHLLVLGTRVVTLSDGGRQLLAWDAATGGAVWAATVATGAELAGGVDLAAVGSKAVAVAVGGTVKAFAVTDGRELWTASLDGGSAQLFAAADGGVWAASLPSGGSQLALASLSADGQVSQQPSLAADGGQLTGAQLAVGEAGVAALSADGSSLCAAAQSALACQGLAALVPAGVSVAGARLVPGSCSAHAVLQVAGGAAVLALGGSSGASMVKFVPDATASGCFLGQGADATPLVALATPSTAGLRVQVVSAADGSSVQEAALPSLAPQLVTSHAVGVAALFAAPSSGTQLVVFDDDSLALVEGGALAWLRHEELASVTDVLFTDLPAPTPENEAQWLASQPGLAETLRAQALTLKVQAGQLANLALASPEERREVERYKAVTNDKLRPTRDPDGFRKQLVVLTASGKVMALHTGDGRLLWSLDFGRGAAMSKLGLWRVPHEVQHDVEVVAFDVGVAATAAIINAHTGAILDTLAAPVAAADLLHLPQAAHDGTADQHVYALVPAGEGGEPQLLPDTALGRAAFAAARPTLSFWRADEQAGTIRGLGFTESGAVEERWSAVLAPAGSGRRILAVAAHLPGETVYSPARVLGNGELKFKYLNPNTLLVAVGPPAGGRGEQTLTVALLDAVTGRTLFSQAHEGASGPVHAVLTENMAAYHFWSSEAHRWQMATVELYDASPPTLKVSDLAFGETNLTSSSWDVPPLEAGSQTFLCRLPVVGLSVTRSLRGNTAKQVMLLTQAGQVYLLDRRFLDPRRPIVPPGQKPTPEQAAEQLPAYQAELPLSGPMFATLNHEVKRLRGVAVEAAELESTMLMLGHGLDLFYTRLTPSKSFDMVPDDFPYALLVLIVVSLTTATVVLSFLQSKGTMKAKWQ
;
A
#
# COMPACT_ATOMS: atom_id res chain seq x y z
N MET A 1 -17.09 -42.10 51.65
CA MET A 1 -17.55 -40.70 51.77
C MET A 1 -16.54 -39.67 51.23
N LYS A 2 -15.21 -39.88 51.33
CA LYS A 2 -14.22 -38.94 50.74
C LYS A 2 -14.04 -39.05 49.21
N ALA A 3 -14.26 -40.22 48.60
CA ALA A 3 -14.12 -40.42 47.16
C ALA A 3 -15.27 -39.81 46.32
N THR A 4 -16.49 -39.77 46.87
CA THR A 4 -17.67 -39.21 46.19
C THR A 4 -17.66 -37.68 46.15
N VAL A 5 -17.02 -37.02 47.13
CA VAL A 5 -16.88 -35.55 47.15
C VAL A 5 -15.82 -35.07 46.14
N VAL A 6 -14.75 -35.83 45.96
CA VAL A 6 -13.72 -35.53 44.94
C VAL A 6 -14.26 -35.77 43.52
N LEU A 7 -15.05 -36.83 43.32
CA LEU A 7 -15.70 -37.10 42.03
C LEU A 7 -16.75 -36.02 41.69
N ALA A 8 -17.52 -35.55 42.69
CA ALA A 8 -18.49 -34.48 42.51
C ALA A 8 -17.83 -33.12 42.23
N ALA A 9 -16.66 -32.83 42.82
CA ALA A 9 -15.89 -31.61 42.54
C ALA A 9 -15.26 -31.63 41.12
N LEU A 10 -14.79 -32.79 40.65
CA LEU A 10 -14.28 -32.97 39.28
C LEU A 10 -15.40 -32.90 38.23
N VAL A 11 -16.60 -33.41 38.54
CA VAL A 11 -17.77 -33.29 37.66
C VAL A 11 -18.31 -31.86 37.63
N LEU A 12 -18.26 -31.10 38.74
CA LEU A 12 -18.63 -29.69 38.74
C LEU A 12 -17.61 -28.80 37.98
N LEU A 13 -16.31 -29.11 38.03
CA LEU A 13 -15.30 -28.41 37.22
C LEU A 13 -15.44 -28.72 35.70
N CYS A 14 -15.99 -29.88 35.33
CA CYS A 14 -16.25 -30.24 33.94
C CYS A 14 -17.62 -29.76 33.42
N ALA A 15 -18.50 -29.21 34.28
CA ALA A 15 -19.90 -28.91 33.96
C ALA A 15 -20.19 -27.41 33.79
N CYS A 16 -19.18 -26.57 33.56
CA CYS A 16 -19.36 -25.21 33.07
C CYS A 16 -19.13 -25.16 31.55
N PRO A 17 -20.13 -25.44 30.70
CA PRO A 17 -20.08 -24.91 29.35
C PRO A 17 -20.29 -23.40 29.50
N GLY A 18 -19.20 -22.64 29.46
CA GLY A 18 -19.30 -21.24 29.07
C GLY A 18 -20.12 -21.19 27.78
N ALA A 19 -21.10 -20.30 27.70
CA ALA A 19 -21.84 -20.08 26.48
C ALA A 19 -20.85 -19.62 25.39
N VAL A 20 -20.37 -20.55 24.57
CA VAL A 20 -19.57 -20.26 23.38
C VAL A 20 -20.56 -19.84 22.29
N LEU A 21 -20.94 -18.56 22.33
CA LEU A 21 -21.46 -17.85 21.17
C LEU A 21 -20.27 -17.17 20.50
N ALA A 22 -19.73 -17.80 19.46
CA ALA A 22 -19.22 -17.16 18.22
C ALA A 22 -18.21 -18.07 17.52
N ILE A 23 -18.24 -18.09 16.19
CA ILE A 23 -17.12 -18.53 15.38
C ILE A 23 -16.20 -17.30 15.22
N LEU A 24 -15.25 -17.22 16.17
CA LEU A 24 -13.89 -16.65 16.11
C LEU A 24 -13.69 -15.12 16.12
N GLU A 25 -14.18 -14.44 17.17
CA GLU A 25 -13.68 -13.09 17.57
C GLU A 25 -12.35 -13.19 18.35
N ASP A 26 -12.09 -14.33 19.00
CA ASP A 26 -10.89 -14.61 19.80
C ASP A 26 -9.61 -14.80 18.97
N GLN A 27 -9.74 -15.05 17.65
CA GLN A 27 -8.62 -15.15 16.71
C GLN A 27 -8.29 -13.84 15.99
N ALA A 28 -9.14 -12.81 16.08
CA ALA A 28 -8.86 -11.51 15.48
C ALA A 28 -7.63 -10.87 16.15
N GLY A 29 -6.70 -10.37 15.35
CA GLY A 29 -5.40 -9.85 15.80
C GLY A 29 -4.40 -10.94 16.22
N GLN A 30 -4.70 -12.22 16.03
CA GLN A 30 -3.74 -13.30 16.28
C GLN A 30 -2.87 -13.60 15.05
N TYR A 31 -3.47 -13.66 13.87
CA TYR A 31 -2.80 -14.07 12.62
C TYR A 31 -2.82 -12.99 11.55
N ASP A 32 -3.48 -11.87 11.86
CA ASP A 32 -3.68 -10.72 11.02
C ASP A 32 -3.14 -9.44 11.67
N TRP A 33 -2.73 -8.50 10.84
CA TRP A 33 -2.35 -7.16 11.26
C TRP A 33 -2.67 -6.14 10.18
N LEU A 34 -2.92 -4.91 10.60
CA LEU A 34 -3.15 -3.75 9.75
C LEU A 34 -2.12 -2.67 10.10
N GLN A 35 -1.33 -2.24 9.11
CA GLN A 35 -0.47 -1.07 9.23
C GLN A 35 -1.06 0.07 8.40
N GLN A 36 -1.27 1.21 9.05
CA GLN A 36 -1.93 2.38 8.46
C GLN A 36 -0.95 3.53 8.22
N TYR A 37 -1.01 4.08 7.01
CA TYR A 37 -0.13 5.15 6.57
C TYR A 37 -0.90 6.37 6.06
N VAL A 38 -0.22 7.51 6.00
CA VAL A 38 -0.72 8.71 5.32
C VAL A 38 -0.08 8.87 3.95
N GLY A 39 1.11 8.29 3.73
CA GLY A 39 1.92 8.50 2.53
C GLY A 39 2.70 9.81 2.60
N ARG A 40 3.31 10.23 1.48
CA ARG A 40 4.19 11.42 1.44
C ARG A 40 3.46 12.67 1.91
N VAL A 41 3.92 13.24 3.03
CA VAL A 41 3.35 14.45 3.62
C VAL A 41 3.72 15.68 2.79
N LYS A 42 2.71 16.47 2.43
CA LYS A 42 2.87 17.74 1.69
C LYS A 42 2.64 18.96 2.57
N LEU A 43 1.72 18.85 3.52
CA LEU A 43 1.35 19.92 4.44
C LEU A 43 1.37 19.39 5.86
N ALA A 44 1.88 20.18 6.81
CA ALA A 44 1.79 19.83 8.22
C ALA A 44 1.69 21.07 9.10
N GLN A 45 0.99 20.92 10.23
CA GLN A 45 0.95 21.93 11.28
C GLN A 45 0.91 21.25 12.66
N LEU A 46 1.84 21.63 13.53
CA LEU A 46 1.83 21.19 14.93
C LEU A 46 0.98 22.15 15.76
N ALA A 47 -0.04 21.62 16.43
CA ALA A 47 -0.85 22.36 17.37
C ALA A 47 -0.54 21.90 18.80
N THR A 48 -0.42 22.84 19.73
CA THR A 48 -0.16 22.56 21.15
C THR A 48 -1.41 22.61 22.02
N THR A 49 -2.46 23.30 21.57
CA THR A 49 -3.72 23.47 22.31
C THR A 49 -4.92 22.91 21.53
N PRO A 50 -5.91 22.29 22.19
CA PRO A 50 -5.97 21.99 23.64
C PRO A 50 -5.07 20.82 24.06
N ARG A 51 -4.59 19.99 23.12
CA ARG A 51 -3.59 18.93 23.34
C ARG A 51 -2.60 18.90 22.18
N PRO A 52 -1.33 18.52 22.42
CA PRO A 52 -0.32 18.45 21.37
C PRO A 52 -0.70 17.41 20.32
N ARG A 53 -0.82 17.86 19.06
CA ARG A 53 -1.18 17.03 17.90
C ARG A 53 -0.48 17.53 16.65
N LEU A 54 -0.06 16.60 15.82
CA LEU A 54 0.53 16.89 14.52
C LEU A 54 -0.51 16.63 13.43
N TYR A 55 -1.00 17.67 12.78
CA TYR A 55 -1.90 17.54 11.66
C TYR A 55 -1.10 17.48 10.36
N VAL A 56 -1.35 16.46 9.54
CA VAL A 56 -0.66 16.24 8.27
C VAL A 56 -1.67 16.03 7.15
N ALA A 57 -1.35 16.55 5.96
CA ALA A 57 -2.02 16.21 4.73
C ALA A 57 -1.02 15.71 3.69
N SER A 58 -1.33 14.59 3.03
CA SER A 58 -0.44 13.91 2.10
C SER A 58 -0.83 14.07 0.63
N GLU A 59 0.11 13.74 -0.27
CA GLU A 59 -0.14 13.62 -1.71
C GLU A 59 -1.18 12.52 -2.02
N ALA A 60 -1.31 11.53 -1.14
CA ALA A 60 -2.33 10.49 -1.23
C ALA A 60 -3.72 10.95 -0.74
N GLY A 61 -3.97 12.26 -0.61
CA GLY A 61 -5.27 12.79 -0.18
C GLY A 61 -5.68 12.37 1.23
N ALA A 62 -4.72 12.00 2.09
CA ALA A 62 -4.99 11.65 3.47
C ALA A 62 -4.75 12.87 4.38
N LEU A 63 -5.75 13.24 5.17
CA LEU A 63 -5.67 14.17 6.29
C LEU A 63 -5.64 13.36 7.58
N ALA A 64 -4.67 13.60 8.45
CA ALA A 64 -4.54 12.87 9.70
C ALA A 64 -4.09 13.75 10.86
N ALA A 65 -4.43 13.30 12.07
CA ALA A 65 -3.77 13.75 13.29
C ALA A 65 -2.87 12.62 13.80
N LEU A 66 -1.58 12.91 13.93
CA LEU A 66 -0.57 12.05 14.52
C LEU A 66 -0.28 12.51 15.96
N SER A 67 0.02 11.55 16.81
CA SER A 67 0.53 11.81 18.15
C SER A 67 1.98 12.28 18.08
N PRO A 68 2.34 13.45 18.63
CA PRO A 68 3.73 13.89 18.66
C PRO A 68 4.62 12.98 19.50
N THR A 69 4.07 12.22 20.45
CA THR A 69 4.86 11.40 21.39
C THR A 69 5.46 10.14 20.75
N ASP A 70 4.72 9.48 19.87
CA ASP A 70 5.07 8.16 19.32
C ASP A 70 4.74 8.00 17.83
N GLY A 71 4.24 9.06 17.18
CA GLY A 71 3.85 9.03 15.78
C GLY A 71 2.59 8.20 15.51
N SER A 72 1.88 7.71 16.52
CA SER A 72 0.67 6.91 16.32
C SER A 72 -0.46 7.71 15.65
N LEU A 73 -1.28 7.03 14.85
CA LEU A 73 -2.42 7.62 14.16
C LEU A 73 -3.58 7.83 15.14
N LEU A 74 -3.95 9.08 15.42
CA LEU A 74 -5.09 9.41 16.30
C LEU A 74 -6.41 9.36 15.55
N TRP A 75 -6.44 9.92 14.35
CA TRP A 75 -7.53 9.81 13.40
C TRP A 75 -7.03 10.10 11.99
N ARG A 76 -7.77 9.61 10.98
CA ARG A 76 -7.45 9.80 9.57
C ARG A 76 -8.70 9.90 8.71
N LYS A 77 -8.67 10.76 7.70
CA LYS A 77 -9.65 10.90 6.63
C LYS A 77 -8.92 10.83 5.29
N VAL A 78 -9.39 9.98 4.39
CA VAL A 78 -8.81 9.81 3.06
C VAL A 78 -9.87 10.25 2.06
N LEU A 79 -9.53 11.22 1.22
CA LEU A 79 -10.40 11.68 0.14
C LEU A 79 -10.52 10.62 -0.97
N ALA A 80 -11.43 10.86 -1.91
CA ALA A 80 -11.51 10.07 -3.12
C ALA A 80 -10.16 10.07 -3.86
N GLU A 81 -9.93 9.04 -4.67
CA GLU A 81 -8.72 8.97 -5.47
C GLU A 81 -8.65 10.13 -6.47
N GLY A 82 -7.48 10.77 -6.58
CA GLY A 82 -7.26 11.99 -7.36
C GLY A 82 -7.46 13.29 -6.57
N ASP A 83 -8.28 13.29 -5.52
CA ASP A 83 -8.46 14.47 -4.68
C ASP A 83 -7.30 14.66 -3.71
N THR A 84 -6.80 15.89 -3.60
CA THR A 84 -5.69 16.26 -2.71
C THR A 84 -6.01 17.53 -1.94
N PHE A 85 -5.32 17.72 -0.82
CA PHE A 85 -5.39 18.94 -0.04
C PHE A 85 -4.38 19.96 -0.56
N THR A 86 -4.83 21.19 -0.78
CA THR A 86 -3.97 22.29 -1.23
C THR A 86 -3.49 23.15 -0.07
N HIS A 87 -4.31 23.28 0.99
CA HIS A 87 -4.00 24.08 2.18
C HIS A 87 -4.51 23.41 3.47
N LEU A 88 -3.82 23.68 4.58
CA LEU A 88 -4.16 23.19 5.92
C LEU A 88 -3.89 24.29 6.95
N LEU A 89 -4.89 24.62 7.76
CA LEU A 89 -4.79 25.53 8.90
C LEU A 89 -5.45 24.93 10.15
N VAL A 90 -4.83 25.10 11.31
CA VAL A 90 -5.36 24.68 12.60
C VAL A 90 -5.70 25.91 13.43
N LEU A 91 -6.98 26.05 13.78
CA LEU A 91 -7.54 27.18 14.51
C LEU A 91 -8.36 26.68 15.70
N GLY A 92 -7.75 26.71 16.89
CA GLY A 92 -8.38 26.26 18.12
C GLY A 92 -8.79 24.79 18.06
N THR A 93 -10.09 24.52 18.05
CA THR A 93 -10.65 23.15 17.99
C THR A 93 -11.04 22.72 16.57
N ARG A 94 -10.56 23.44 15.56
CA ARG A 94 -10.85 23.18 14.14
C ARG A 94 -9.59 23.02 13.32
N VAL A 95 -9.64 22.11 12.37
CA VAL A 95 -8.70 22.03 11.24
C VAL A 95 -9.49 22.48 10.03
N VAL A 96 -8.99 23.44 9.28
CA VAL A 96 -9.61 23.96 8.06
C VAL A 96 -8.72 23.60 6.89
N THR A 97 -9.30 23.06 5.83
CA THR A 97 -8.56 22.62 4.65
C THR A 97 -9.22 23.10 3.37
N LEU A 98 -8.42 23.37 2.35
CA LEU A 98 -8.87 23.46 0.97
C LEU A 98 -8.56 22.15 0.24
N SER A 99 -9.51 21.67 -0.55
CA SER A 99 -9.42 20.45 -1.34
C SER A 99 -10.00 20.66 -2.74
N ASP A 100 -9.87 19.65 -3.61
CA ASP A 100 -10.51 19.65 -4.94
C ASP A 100 -10.11 20.88 -5.77
N GLY A 101 -8.80 21.09 -5.88
CA GLY A 101 -8.20 22.24 -6.58
C GLY A 101 -8.50 23.60 -5.93
N GLY A 102 -8.94 23.63 -4.67
CA GLY A 102 -9.36 24.85 -3.97
C GLY A 102 -10.85 25.17 -4.06
N ARG A 103 -11.65 24.30 -4.67
CA ARG A 103 -13.11 24.47 -4.81
C ARG A 103 -13.85 24.32 -3.48
N GLN A 104 -13.39 23.42 -2.62
CA GLN A 104 -14.07 23.06 -1.38
C GLN A 104 -13.26 23.46 -0.16
N LEU A 105 -13.85 24.30 0.69
CA LEU A 105 -13.38 24.65 2.02
C LEU A 105 -14.10 23.76 3.04
N LEU A 106 -13.33 22.99 3.80
CA LEU A 106 -13.88 22.10 4.83
C LEU A 106 -13.31 22.45 6.19
N ALA A 107 -14.14 22.36 7.22
CA ALA A 107 -13.69 22.34 8.60
C ALA A 107 -13.94 20.98 9.25
N TRP A 108 -12.93 20.53 9.97
CA TRP A 108 -12.87 19.28 10.69
C TRP A 108 -12.75 19.58 12.18
N ASP A 109 -13.37 18.76 13.01
CA ASP A 109 -13.14 18.77 14.43
C ASP A 109 -11.72 18.28 14.72
N ALA A 110 -10.91 19.11 15.35
CA ALA A 110 -9.49 18.84 15.56
C ALA A 110 -9.25 17.60 16.45
N ALA A 111 -10.21 17.29 17.34
CA ALA A 111 -10.10 16.17 18.27
C ALA A 111 -10.46 14.82 17.64
N THR A 112 -11.49 14.78 16.79
CA THR A 112 -12.09 13.55 16.25
C THR A 112 -11.89 13.35 14.76
N GLY A 113 -11.54 14.40 14.01
CA GLY A 113 -11.48 14.40 12.55
C GLY A 113 -12.87 14.36 11.90
N GLY A 114 -13.96 14.56 12.65
CA GLY A 114 -15.31 14.64 12.10
C GLY A 114 -15.49 15.90 11.25
N ALA A 115 -16.14 15.80 10.09
CA ALA A 115 -16.50 16.97 9.29
C ALA A 115 -17.56 17.79 10.04
N VAL A 116 -17.32 19.09 10.18
CA VAL A 116 -18.21 20.03 10.90
C VAL A 116 -19.08 20.79 9.90
N TRP A 117 -18.45 21.37 8.87
CA TRP A 117 -19.12 22.08 7.79
C TRP A 117 -18.25 22.04 6.53
N ALA A 118 -18.89 22.27 5.38
CA ALA A 118 -18.23 22.43 4.09
C ALA A 118 -18.86 23.61 3.34
N ALA A 119 -18.04 24.38 2.63
CA ALA A 119 -18.45 25.51 1.81
C ALA A 119 -17.76 25.44 0.45
N THR A 120 -18.53 25.67 -0.62
CA THR A 120 -17.97 25.80 -1.98
C THR A 120 -17.55 27.24 -2.20
N VAL A 121 -16.25 27.46 -2.42
CA VAL A 121 -15.68 28.81 -2.48
C VAL A 121 -15.79 29.41 -3.89
N ALA A 122 -15.67 28.58 -4.91
CA ALA A 122 -15.55 29.01 -6.31
C ALA A 122 -16.15 28.00 -7.29
N THR A 123 -16.46 28.46 -8.51
CA THR A 123 -16.78 27.59 -9.65
C THR A 123 -15.60 27.50 -10.62
N GLY A 124 -15.55 26.45 -11.45
CA GLY A 124 -14.32 26.04 -12.16
C GLY A 124 -13.57 27.11 -12.97
N ALA A 125 -14.24 28.15 -13.48
CA ALA A 125 -13.60 29.24 -14.21
C ALA A 125 -12.80 30.22 -13.32
N GLU A 126 -13.17 30.36 -12.05
CA GLU A 126 -12.55 31.30 -11.09
C GLU A 126 -11.24 30.76 -10.50
N LEU A 127 -11.02 29.44 -10.57
CA LEU A 127 -9.85 28.75 -10.01
C LEU A 127 -8.58 28.89 -10.87
N ALA A 128 -8.71 29.38 -12.12
CA ALA A 128 -7.57 29.54 -13.03
C ALA A 128 -6.50 30.53 -12.51
N GLY A 129 -6.87 31.42 -11.58
CA GLY A 129 -5.95 32.31 -10.88
C GLY A 129 -5.27 31.69 -9.64
N GLY A 130 -5.49 30.42 -9.31
CA GLY A 130 -4.99 29.86 -8.05
C GLY A 130 -5.79 30.30 -6.82
N VAL A 131 -5.54 29.62 -5.70
CA VAL A 131 -6.29 29.76 -4.45
C VAL A 131 -5.34 29.77 -3.26
N ASP A 132 -5.62 30.64 -2.29
CA ASP A 132 -4.86 30.70 -1.05
C ASP A 132 -5.76 30.81 0.19
N LEU A 133 -5.23 30.45 1.35
CA LEU A 133 -5.95 30.35 2.62
C LEU A 133 -5.14 30.96 3.76
N ALA A 134 -5.74 31.91 4.48
CA ALA A 134 -5.16 32.50 5.68
C ALA A 134 -6.16 32.56 6.85
N ALA A 135 -5.63 32.60 8.07
CA ALA A 135 -6.43 32.84 9.26
C ALA A 135 -6.79 34.33 9.39
N VAL A 136 -8.03 34.62 9.78
CA VAL A 136 -8.51 35.96 10.17
C VAL A 136 -8.76 35.91 11.68
N GLY A 137 -7.72 36.23 12.45
CA GLY A 137 -7.68 36.00 13.89
C GLY A 137 -7.95 34.53 14.25
N SER A 138 -8.69 34.28 15.33
CA SER A 138 -9.01 32.92 15.80
C SER A 138 -10.41 32.43 15.44
N LYS A 139 -11.21 33.27 14.79
CA LYS A 139 -12.66 33.02 14.58
C LYS A 139 -13.06 32.88 13.12
N ALA A 140 -12.20 33.28 12.18
CA ALA A 140 -12.51 33.25 10.76
C ALA A 140 -11.30 32.81 9.93
N VAL A 141 -11.56 32.41 8.69
CA VAL A 141 -10.57 32.10 7.66
C VAL A 141 -10.91 32.88 6.40
N ALA A 142 -9.91 33.40 5.70
CA ALA A 142 -10.06 34.05 4.41
C ALA A 142 -9.55 33.14 3.29
N VAL A 143 -10.30 33.06 2.19
CA VAL A 143 -9.93 32.35 0.98
C VAL A 143 -9.84 33.34 -0.18
N ALA A 144 -8.70 33.37 -0.86
CA ALA A 144 -8.52 34.13 -2.08
C ALA A 144 -8.81 33.24 -3.29
N VAL A 145 -9.63 33.72 -4.21
CA VAL A 145 -9.92 33.08 -5.49
C VAL A 145 -9.79 34.14 -6.57
N GLY A 146 -8.72 34.10 -7.34
CA GLY A 146 -8.36 35.19 -8.24
C GLY A 146 -8.18 36.50 -7.47
N GLY A 147 -8.90 37.55 -7.88
CA GLY A 147 -8.91 38.85 -7.22
C GLY A 147 -9.96 39.02 -6.11
N THR A 148 -10.68 37.97 -5.73
CA THR A 148 -11.73 38.05 -4.70
C THR A 148 -11.28 37.34 -3.43
N VAL A 149 -11.42 37.98 -2.27
CA VAL A 149 -11.17 37.40 -0.95
C VAL A 149 -12.49 37.25 -0.21
N LYS A 150 -12.81 36.02 0.22
CA LYS A 150 -14.01 35.70 0.98
C LYS A 150 -13.62 35.21 2.36
N ALA A 151 -14.24 35.73 3.41
CA ALA A 151 -14.02 35.24 4.77
C ALA A 151 -15.19 34.38 5.25
N PHE A 152 -14.87 33.30 5.95
CA PHE A 152 -15.82 32.34 6.50
C PHE A 152 -15.59 32.18 8.00
N ALA A 153 -16.68 32.10 8.76
CA ALA A 153 -16.61 31.79 10.18
C ALA A 153 -16.13 30.35 10.40
N VAL A 154 -15.15 30.18 11.29
CA VAL A 154 -14.58 28.86 11.63
C VAL A 154 -15.61 27.95 12.30
N THR A 155 -16.64 28.52 12.93
CA THR A 155 -17.64 27.79 13.70
C THR A 155 -18.66 27.04 12.85
N ASP A 156 -19.19 27.68 11.81
CA ASP A 156 -20.34 27.20 11.03
C ASP A 156 -20.16 27.33 9.51
N GLY A 157 -19.04 27.88 9.05
CA GLY A 157 -18.74 28.03 7.62
C GLY A 157 -19.56 29.15 6.95
N ARG A 158 -20.26 29.99 7.72
CA ARG A 158 -21.01 31.11 7.15
C ARG A 158 -20.05 32.14 6.58
N GLU A 159 -20.29 32.57 5.34
CA GLU A 159 -19.59 33.71 4.75
C GLU A 159 -19.86 34.97 5.59
N LEU A 160 -18.78 35.61 6.04
CA LEU A 160 -18.82 36.82 6.85
C LEU A 160 -18.78 38.06 5.97
N TRP A 161 -17.89 38.06 4.98
CA TRP A 161 -17.71 39.17 4.05
C TRP A 161 -16.98 38.70 2.80
N THR A 162 -17.14 39.47 1.73
CA THR A 162 -16.41 39.34 0.47
C THR A 162 -15.82 40.69 0.12
N ALA A 163 -14.54 40.69 -0.26
CA ALA A 163 -13.79 41.87 -0.70
C ALA A 163 -13.16 41.60 -2.07
N SER A 164 -13.13 42.62 -2.92
CA SER A 164 -12.46 42.57 -4.22
C SER A 164 -11.13 43.32 -4.12
N LEU A 165 -10.09 42.71 -4.68
CA LEU A 165 -8.75 43.27 -4.79
C LEU A 165 -8.53 43.77 -6.22
N ASP A 166 -7.80 44.88 -6.34
CA ASP A 166 -7.36 45.39 -7.63
C ASP A 166 -6.21 44.50 -8.13
N GLY A 167 -6.49 43.49 -8.95
CA GLY A 167 -5.47 42.61 -9.50
C GLY A 167 -5.94 41.19 -9.83
N GLY A 168 -4.98 40.36 -10.23
CA GLY A 168 -5.19 38.94 -10.49
C GLY A 168 -5.15 38.09 -9.21
N SER A 169 -4.58 36.89 -9.33
CA SER A 169 -4.35 35.95 -8.23
C SER A 169 -3.72 36.60 -6.99
N ALA A 170 -4.36 36.46 -5.83
CA ALA A 170 -3.83 36.95 -4.56
C ALA A 170 -3.32 35.81 -3.66
N GLN A 171 -2.19 36.03 -3.01
CA GLN A 171 -1.73 35.24 -1.87
C GLN A 171 -2.11 35.93 -0.56
N LEU A 172 -2.46 35.14 0.46
CA LEU A 172 -3.00 35.60 1.73
C LEU A 172 -2.10 35.22 2.90
N PHE A 173 -1.97 36.14 3.85
CA PHE A 173 -1.18 35.95 5.06
C PHE A 173 -1.92 36.50 6.27
N ALA A 174 -1.90 35.78 7.39
CA ALA A 174 -2.52 36.25 8.62
C ALA A 174 -1.75 37.48 9.16
N ALA A 175 -2.47 38.53 9.53
CA ALA A 175 -1.90 39.73 10.14
C ALA A 175 -1.97 39.65 11.68
N ALA A 176 -0.99 40.26 12.38
CA ALA A 176 -0.95 40.23 13.85
C ALA A 176 -2.09 41.01 14.51
N ASP A 177 -2.69 41.97 13.81
CA ASP A 177 -3.88 42.71 14.24
C ASP A 177 -5.19 41.88 14.11
N GLY A 178 -5.11 40.64 13.63
CA GLY A 178 -6.24 39.75 13.41
C GLY A 178 -6.93 39.95 12.05
N GLY A 179 -6.41 40.82 11.18
CA GLY A 179 -6.78 40.93 9.77
C GLY A 179 -6.02 39.95 8.88
N VAL A 180 -6.00 40.24 7.57
CA VAL A 180 -5.27 39.48 6.56
C VAL A 180 -4.56 40.43 5.59
N TRP A 181 -3.31 40.14 5.29
CA TRP A 181 -2.58 40.74 4.18
C TRP A 181 -2.83 39.96 2.90
N ALA A 182 -3.11 40.67 1.81
CA ALA A 182 -3.23 40.10 0.48
C ALA A 182 -2.21 40.76 -0.44
N ALA A 183 -1.48 39.94 -1.18
CA ALA A 183 -0.56 40.40 -2.21
C ALA A 183 -0.96 39.80 -3.56
N SER A 184 -1.20 40.66 -4.54
CA SER A 184 -1.62 40.27 -5.88
C SER A 184 -0.73 40.88 -6.96
N LEU A 185 -0.61 40.16 -8.07
CA LEU A 185 0.07 40.64 -9.26
C LEU A 185 -0.97 40.96 -10.34
N PRO A 186 -1.22 42.24 -10.65
CA PRO A 186 -2.05 42.64 -11.77
C PRO A 186 -1.50 42.16 -13.12
N SER A 187 -2.35 42.15 -14.14
CA SER A 187 -2.01 41.73 -15.50
C SER A 187 -0.78 42.48 -16.04
N GLY A 188 0.29 41.75 -16.32
CA GLY A 188 1.57 42.27 -16.80
C GLY A 188 2.75 42.09 -15.85
N GLY A 189 2.51 41.77 -14.57
CA GLY A 189 3.55 41.35 -13.60
C GLY A 189 4.56 42.43 -13.21
N SER A 190 4.35 43.69 -13.63
CA SER A 190 5.28 44.81 -13.43
C SER A 190 5.02 45.62 -12.16
N GLN A 191 3.90 45.37 -11.48
CA GLN A 191 3.52 46.01 -10.22
C GLN A 191 3.03 44.93 -9.25
N LEU A 192 3.36 45.07 -7.97
CA LEU A 192 2.81 44.26 -6.88
C LEU A 192 1.80 45.11 -6.13
N ALA A 193 0.55 44.66 -6.07
CA ALA A 193 -0.49 45.29 -5.28
C ALA A 193 -0.56 44.64 -3.89
N LEU A 194 -0.49 45.46 -2.85
CA LEU A 194 -0.63 45.03 -1.46
C LEU A 194 -1.90 45.63 -0.87
N ALA A 195 -2.69 44.81 -0.19
CA ALA A 195 -3.87 45.24 0.53
C ALA A 195 -3.90 44.62 1.92
N SER A 196 -4.19 45.41 2.95
CA SER A 196 -4.62 44.87 4.23
C SER A 196 -6.13 44.84 4.30
N LEU A 197 -6.67 43.73 4.77
CA LEU A 197 -8.07 43.55 5.04
C LEU A 197 -8.23 43.46 6.55
N SER A 198 -9.06 44.32 7.13
CA SER A 198 -9.41 44.21 8.56
C SER A 198 -10.18 42.92 8.82
N ALA A 199 -10.35 42.56 10.10
CA ALA A 199 -11.17 41.40 10.48
C ALA A 199 -12.62 41.47 9.95
N ASP A 200 -13.14 42.68 9.69
CA ASP A 200 -14.48 42.95 9.15
C ASP A 200 -14.50 43.08 7.61
N GLY A 201 -13.37 42.81 6.94
CA GLY A 201 -13.27 42.84 5.47
C GLY A 201 -13.15 44.24 4.87
N GLN A 202 -12.86 45.27 5.69
CA GLN A 202 -12.56 46.60 5.17
C GLN A 202 -11.17 46.59 4.54
N VAL A 203 -11.11 46.88 3.25
CA VAL A 203 -9.87 46.93 2.48
C VAL A 203 -9.19 48.28 2.70
N SER A 204 -8.00 48.24 3.30
CA SER A 204 -7.07 49.37 3.36
C SER A 204 -5.95 49.11 2.35
N GLN A 205 -5.93 49.85 1.25
CA GLN A 205 -4.90 49.67 0.23
C GLN A 205 -3.56 50.24 0.69
N GLN A 206 -2.51 49.43 0.54
CA GLN A 206 -1.12 49.89 0.55
C GLN A 206 -0.69 50.25 -0.89
N PRO A 207 0.37 51.04 -1.09
CA PRO A 207 0.79 51.47 -2.43
C PRO A 207 1.05 50.27 -3.36
N SER A 208 0.70 50.39 -4.63
CA SER A 208 1.21 49.50 -5.67
C SER A 208 2.70 49.75 -5.82
N LEU A 209 3.47 48.69 -5.61
CA LEU A 209 4.92 48.74 -5.66
C LEU A 209 5.37 48.37 -7.08
N ALA A 210 6.02 49.29 -7.78
CA ALA A 210 6.58 49.00 -9.10
C ALA A 210 7.83 48.12 -8.97
N ALA A 211 7.96 47.11 -9.81
CA ALA A 211 9.19 46.33 -9.91
C ALA A 211 10.18 47.05 -10.84
N ASP A 212 11.37 47.38 -10.34
CA ASP A 212 12.44 47.93 -11.14
C ASP A 212 13.10 46.82 -11.98
N GLY A 213 12.62 46.61 -13.21
CA GLY A 213 13.37 45.91 -14.25
C GLY A 213 12.95 44.49 -14.64
N GLY A 214 11.74 44.00 -14.30
CA GLY A 214 11.27 42.69 -14.80
C GLY A 214 9.82 42.34 -14.44
N GLN A 215 9.26 41.30 -15.08
CA GLN A 215 7.98 40.71 -14.67
C GLN A 215 8.19 39.80 -13.46
N LEU A 216 7.34 39.93 -12.44
CA LEU A 216 7.30 39.06 -11.27
C LEU A 216 6.37 37.86 -11.50
N THR A 217 6.59 36.77 -10.76
CA THR A 217 5.72 35.58 -10.77
C THR A 217 4.97 35.41 -9.44
N GLY A 218 3.65 35.21 -9.53
CA GLY A 218 2.80 34.97 -8.34
C GLY A 218 3.02 33.63 -7.67
N ALA A 219 3.71 32.69 -8.32
CA ALA A 219 4.04 31.39 -7.74
C ALA A 219 5.26 31.44 -6.79
N GLN A 220 6.03 32.53 -6.80
CA GLN A 220 7.22 32.73 -5.96
C GLN A 220 7.15 34.10 -5.28
N LEU A 221 6.00 34.36 -4.67
CA LEU A 221 5.75 35.48 -3.79
C LEU A 221 5.75 34.96 -2.35
N ALA A 222 6.41 35.67 -1.45
CA ALA A 222 6.38 35.41 -0.02
C ALA A 222 6.11 36.75 0.68
N VAL A 223 5.08 36.79 1.52
CA VAL A 223 4.73 37.98 2.30
C VAL A 223 4.78 37.59 3.76
N GLY A 224 5.41 38.42 4.57
CA GLY A 224 5.30 38.36 6.01
C GLY A 224 4.61 39.62 6.53
N GLU A 225 4.41 39.67 7.84
CA GLU A 225 3.71 40.76 8.53
C GLU A 225 4.30 42.15 8.23
N ALA A 226 5.61 42.22 7.98
CA ALA A 226 6.36 43.47 7.87
C ALA A 226 7.24 43.54 6.62
N GLY A 227 7.02 42.67 5.63
CA GLY A 227 7.73 42.72 4.36
C GLY A 227 7.24 41.72 3.32
N VAL A 228 7.58 41.98 2.06
CA VAL A 228 7.25 41.15 0.91
C VAL A 228 8.50 40.88 0.08
N ALA A 229 8.57 39.69 -0.50
CA ALA A 229 9.63 39.25 -1.38
C ALA A 229 9.05 38.47 -2.56
N ALA A 230 9.52 38.75 -3.78
CA ALA A 230 9.07 38.10 -5.00
C ALA A 230 10.25 37.81 -5.92
N LEU A 231 10.27 36.65 -6.55
CA LEU A 231 11.24 36.35 -7.61
C LEU A 231 10.76 36.90 -8.96
N SER A 232 11.71 37.36 -9.77
CA SER A 232 11.45 37.68 -11.17
C SER A 232 11.11 36.41 -11.96
N ALA A 233 10.29 36.54 -13.00
CA ALA A 233 9.77 35.42 -13.80
C ALA A 233 10.88 34.66 -14.55
N ASP A 234 12.00 35.32 -14.84
CA ASP A 234 13.21 34.72 -15.41
C ASP A 234 14.12 34.05 -14.34
N GLY A 235 13.77 34.17 -13.06
CA GLY A 235 14.52 33.61 -11.93
C GLY A 235 15.89 34.25 -11.69
N SER A 236 16.13 35.48 -12.18
CA SER A 236 17.44 36.14 -12.08
C SER A 236 17.57 37.09 -10.88
N SER A 237 16.46 37.60 -10.35
CA SER A 237 16.45 38.64 -9.31
C SER A 237 15.39 38.38 -8.24
N LEU A 238 15.67 38.87 -7.03
CA LEU A 238 14.73 38.95 -5.91
C LEU A 238 14.35 40.42 -5.72
N CYS A 239 13.05 40.70 -5.72
CA CYS A 239 12.52 42.01 -5.40
C CYS A 239 11.87 41.95 -4.02
N ALA A 240 12.29 42.83 -3.10
CA ALA A 240 11.78 42.85 -1.74
C ALA A 240 11.47 44.27 -1.25
N ALA A 241 10.50 44.37 -0.33
CA ALA A 241 10.13 45.62 0.34
C ALA A 241 9.68 45.33 1.77
N ALA A 242 10.08 46.17 2.74
CA ALA A 242 9.54 46.10 4.10
C ALA A 242 8.26 46.95 4.22
N GLN A 243 8.29 48.23 3.82
CA GLN A 243 7.15 49.16 3.98
C GLN A 243 7.14 50.36 2.99
N SER A 244 7.95 50.35 1.91
CA SER A 244 8.16 51.53 1.05
C SER A 244 8.11 51.25 -0.46
N ALA A 245 9.24 50.92 -1.09
CA ALA A 245 9.37 50.62 -2.52
C ALA A 245 9.99 49.23 -2.71
N LEU A 246 9.56 48.52 -3.76
CA LEU A 246 10.17 47.26 -4.18
C LEU A 246 11.55 47.55 -4.76
N ALA A 247 12.59 47.05 -4.11
CA ALA A 247 13.95 47.09 -4.64
C ALA A 247 14.34 45.70 -5.14
N CYS A 248 14.74 45.63 -6.41
CA CYS A 248 15.14 44.40 -7.07
C CYS A 248 16.66 44.24 -7.09
N GLN A 249 17.13 43.07 -6.69
CA GLN A 249 18.54 42.71 -6.59
C GLN A 249 18.80 41.38 -7.31
N GLY A 250 19.89 41.29 -8.06
CA GLY A 250 20.32 40.03 -8.67
C GLY A 250 20.61 38.96 -7.61
N LEU A 251 20.09 37.75 -7.78
CA LEU A 251 20.20 36.67 -6.79
C LEU A 251 21.63 36.31 -6.42
N ALA A 252 22.56 36.41 -7.38
CA ALA A 252 23.99 36.13 -7.15
C ALA A 252 24.62 37.04 -6.08
N ALA A 253 24.04 38.21 -5.80
CA ALA A 253 24.49 39.10 -4.73
C ALA A 253 23.89 38.76 -3.35
N LEU A 254 22.91 37.85 -3.28
CA LEU A 254 22.23 37.40 -2.06
C LEU A 254 22.73 36.04 -1.55
N VAL A 255 23.69 35.44 -2.25
CA VAL A 255 24.33 34.19 -1.88
C VAL A 255 25.86 34.33 -1.95
N PRO A 256 26.63 33.47 -1.26
CA PRO A 256 28.08 33.47 -1.37
C PRO A 256 28.57 33.24 -2.81
N ALA A 257 29.75 33.78 -3.14
CA ALA A 257 30.36 33.61 -4.46
C ALA A 257 30.57 32.12 -4.80
N GLY A 258 30.17 31.72 -6.00
CA GLY A 258 30.28 30.34 -6.49
C GLY A 258 29.04 29.46 -6.26
N VAL A 259 28.05 29.93 -5.47
CA VAL A 259 26.78 29.21 -5.30
C VAL A 259 25.88 29.45 -6.51
N SER A 260 25.39 28.36 -7.11
CA SER A 260 24.41 28.45 -8.21
C SER A 260 23.05 28.89 -7.68
N VAL A 261 22.49 29.92 -8.30
CA VAL A 261 21.12 30.41 -8.05
C VAL A 261 20.10 29.77 -8.99
N ALA A 262 20.52 28.80 -9.82
CA ALA A 262 19.61 28.05 -10.67
C ALA A 262 18.58 27.30 -9.82
N GLY A 263 17.29 27.47 -10.16
CA GLY A 263 16.19 26.84 -9.41
C GLY A 263 15.95 27.45 -8.03
N ALA A 264 16.41 28.68 -7.77
CA ALA A 264 16.14 29.38 -6.53
C ALA A 264 14.63 29.47 -6.26
N ARG A 265 14.22 29.18 -5.02
CA ARG A 265 12.82 29.28 -4.57
C ARG A 265 12.71 29.99 -3.25
N LEU A 266 11.67 30.82 -3.11
CA LEU A 266 11.28 31.37 -1.81
C LEU A 266 10.51 30.32 -1.02
N VAL A 267 10.88 30.14 0.24
CA VAL A 267 10.24 29.16 1.13
C VAL A 267 9.07 29.85 1.83
N PRO A 268 7.83 29.31 1.68
CA PRO A 268 6.66 29.88 2.34
C PRO A 268 6.75 29.69 3.86
N GLY A 269 6.28 30.67 4.63
CA GLY A 269 6.25 30.60 6.10
C GLY A 269 6.07 31.96 6.78
N SER A 270 5.83 31.93 8.10
CA SER A 270 5.62 33.13 8.92
C SER A 270 6.96 33.77 9.35
N CYS A 271 7.66 34.42 8.42
CA CYS A 271 8.97 35.01 8.67
C CYS A 271 8.95 36.51 9.04
N SER A 272 7.79 37.13 9.28
CA SER A 272 7.66 38.57 9.55
C SER A 272 8.44 39.43 8.54
N ALA A 273 9.50 40.14 8.94
CA ALA A 273 10.37 40.93 8.05
C ALA A 273 11.54 40.15 7.41
N HIS A 274 11.47 38.82 7.33
CA HIS A 274 12.54 37.97 6.79
C HIS A 274 12.00 37.03 5.71
N ALA A 275 12.89 36.42 4.93
CA ALA A 275 12.55 35.36 3.99
C ALA A 275 13.67 34.32 3.94
N VAL A 276 13.36 33.12 3.45
CA VAL A 276 14.35 32.09 3.20
C VAL A 276 14.38 31.78 1.71
N LEU A 277 15.57 31.92 1.12
CA LEU A 277 15.84 31.62 -0.27
C LEU A 277 16.58 30.28 -0.34
N GLN A 278 15.90 29.26 -0.85
CA GLN A 278 16.47 27.94 -1.07
C GLN A 278 17.12 27.90 -2.47
N VAL A 279 18.38 27.45 -2.55
CA VAL A 279 19.15 27.30 -3.79
C VAL A 279 19.78 25.91 -3.87
N ALA A 280 20.37 25.53 -5.02
CA ALA A 280 20.93 24.20 -5.24
C ALA A 280 22.10 23.83 -4.30
N GLY A 281 22.83 24.82 -3.79
CA GLY A 281 23.99 24.63 -2.90
C GLY A 281 23.74 24.97 -1.43
N GLY A 282 22.49 25.19 -1.02
CA GLY A 282 22.16 25.55 0.36
C GLY A 282 20.97 26.50 0.47
N ALA A 283 20.84 27.16 1.61
CA ALA A 283 19.76 28.10 1.88
C ALA A 283 20.27 29.39 2.52
N ALA A 284 19.75 30.52 2.05
CA ALA A 284 20.05 31.85 2.56
C ALA A 284 18.86 32.38 3.37
N VAL A 285 19.13 32.78 4.62
CA VAL A 285 18.19 33.55 5.44
C VAL A 285 18.42 35.02 5.14
N LEU A 286 17.35 35.71 4.73
CA LEU A 286 17.37 37.08 4.25
C LEU A 286 16.56 37.98 5.19
N ALA A 287 17.11 39.14 5.53
CA ALA A 287 16.35 40.25 6.09
C ALA A 287 15.75 41.07 4.94
N LEU A 288 14.45 41.36 5.02
CA LEU A 288 13.71 42.17 4.06
C LEU A 288 13.71 43.62 4.53
N GLY A 289 14.16 44.53 3.68
CA GLY A 289 14.28 45.96 3.97
C GLY A 289 15.67 46.54 3.72
N GLY A 290 15.76 47.87 3.82
CA GLY A 290 16.98 48.64 3.52
C GLY A 290 17.00 49.21 2.08
N SER A 291 18.07 49.93 1.73
CA SER A 291 18.20 50.59 0.42
C SER A 291 18.41 49.62 -0.76
N SER A 292 18.85 48.39 -0.48
CA SER A 292 19.04 47.31 -1.47
C SER A 292 17.88 46.33 -1.55
N GLY A 293 16.82 46.51 -0.75
CA GLY A 293 15.63 45.63 -0.73
C GLY A 293 15.77 44.41 0.17
N ALA A 294 16.85 43.64 0.03
CA ALA A 294 17.15 42.49 0.88
C ALA A 294 18.64 42.44 1.27
N SER A 295 18.94 41.76 2.37
CA SER A 295 20.33 41.45 2.77
C SER A 295 20.44 40.07 3.39
N MET A 296 21.54 39.36 3.12
CA MET A 296 21.78 38.03 3.64
C MET A 296 22.23 38.09 5.10
N VAL A 297 21.49 37.44 5.99
CA VAL A 297 21.81 37.31 7.42
C VAL A 297 22.70 36.10 7.64
N LYS A 298 22.33 34.95 7.07
CA LYS A 298 23.05 33.68 7.22
C LYS A 298 22.89 32.82 5.98
N PHE A 299 23.97 32.19 5.54
CA PHE A 299 23.94 31.10 4.57
C PHE A 299 24.28 29.79 5.27
N VAL A 300 23.50 28.74 4.98
CA VAL A 300 23.80 27.36 5.39
C VAL A 300 24.07 26.55 4.13
N PRO A 301 25.32 26.11 3.90
CA PRO A 301 25.66 25.30 2.74
C PRO A 301 24.99 23.94 2.82
N ASP A 302 24.69 23.35 1.66
CA ASP A 302 24.16 21.99 1.48
C ASP A 302 22.79 21.72 2.16
N ALA A 303 22.16 22.74 2.74
CA ALA A 303 20.80 22.65 3.24
C ALA A 303 19.86 22.36 2.06
N THR A 304 19.08 21.28 2.13
CA THR A 304 18.15 20.84 1.06
C THR A 304 16.71 21.25 1.32
N ALA A 305 16.36 21.45 2.59
CA ALA A 305 15.07 21.96 3.01
C ALA A 305 15.22 22.95 4.15
N SER A 306 14.22 23.82 4.26
CA SER A 306 14.10 24.78 5.37
C SER A 306 12.64 25.05 5.67
N GLY A 307 12.36 25.49 6.89
CA GLY A 307 11.04 25.92 7.33
C GLY A 307 11.16 27.09 8.29
N CYS A 308 10.25 28.05 8.19
CA CYS A 308 10.28 29.29 8.96
C CYS A 308 9.06 29.42 9.87
N PHE A 309 9.26 29.85 11.11
CA PHE A 309 8.24 29.91 12.15
C PHE A 309 8.56 31.00 13.18
N LEU A 310 7.57 31.42 13.95
CA LEU A 310 7.75 32.38 15.03
C LEU A 310 8.19 31.67 16.31
N GLY A 311 9.19 32.24 17.01
CA GLY A 311 9.62 31.77 18.33
C GLY A 311 8.62 32.11 19.45
N GLN A 312 8.93 31.71 20.69
CA GLN A 312 8.11 32.06 21.87
C GLN A 312 8.43 33.46 22.42
N GLY A 313 7.41 34.16 22.94
CA GLY A 313 7.56 35.39 23.73
C GLY A 313 6.78 36.59 23.17
N ALA A 314 6.72 37.69 23.94
CA ALA A 314 6.08 38.94 23.49
C ALA A 314 6.86 39.63 22.35
N ASP A 315 8.15 39.33 22.22
CA ASP A 315 9.05 39.80 21.16
C ASP A 315 9.44 38.66 20.19
N ALA A 316 8.51 37.72 19.92
CA ALA A 316 8.73 36.47 19.17
C ALA A 316 9.65 36.64 17.95
N THR A 317 10.92 36.29 18.11
CA THR A 317 11.90 36.38 17.02
C THR A 317 11.61 35.30 15.98
N PRO A 318 11.61 35.63 14.68
CA PRO A 318 11.47 34.62 13.64
C PRO A 318 12.65 33.65 13.68
N LEU A 319 12.34 32.35 13.60
CA LEU A 319 13.30 31.25 13.58
C LEU A 319 13.21 30.50 12.26
N VAL A 320 14.35 30.01 11.79
CA VAL A 320 14.45 29.20 10.56
C VAL A 320 15.10 27.88 10.91
N ALA A 321 14.38 26.78 10.69
CA ALA A 321 14.96 25.44 10.70
C ALA A 321 15.51 25.11 9.31
N LEU A 322 16.69 24.50 9.25
CA LEU A 322 17.40 24.10 8.04
C LEU A 322 17.89 22.66 8.18
N ALA A 323 17.69 21.87 7.14
CA ALA A 323 18.03 20.46 7.09
C ALA A 323 19.18 20.23 6.09
N THR A 324 20.31 19.70 6.59
CA THR A 324 21.53 19.41 5.84
C THR A 324 21.80 17.90 5.89
N PRO A 325 21.34 17.14 4.87
CA PRO A 325 21.55 15.70 4.81
C PRO A 325 23.02 15.38 4.47
N SER A 326 23.54 14.30 5.04
CA SER A 326 24.89 13.78 4.79
C SER A 326 24.90 12.25 4.88
N THR A 327 25.97 11.61 4.41
CA THR A 327 26.12 10.15 4.55
C THR A 327 26.24 9.69 6.00
N ALA A 328 26.63 10.58 6.92
CA ALA A 328 26.65 10.31 8.36
C ALA A 328 25.26 10.43 9.00
N GLY A 329 24.26 10.96 8.28
CA GLY A 329 22.92 11.24 8.78
C GLY A 329 22.47 12.67 8.48
N LEU A 330 21.42 13.11 9.18
CA LEU A 330 20.79 14.40 8.95
C LEU A 330 21.18 15.40 10.04
N ARG A 331 21.69 16.57 9.64
CA ARG A 331 21.83 17.71 10.55
C ARG A 331 20.63 18.64 10.42
N VAL A 332 19.97 18.96 11.52
CA VAL A 332 18.90 19.97 11.58
C VAL A 332 19.37 21.12 12.45
N GLN A 333 19.49 22.31 11.87
CA GLN A 333 19.90 23.52 12.58
C GLN A 333 18.75 24.52 12.62
N VAL A 334 18.45 25.06 13.79
CA VAL A 334 17.52 26.18 13.96
C VAL A 334 18.34 27.44 14.22
N VAL A 335 18.16 28.45 13.37
CA VAL A 335 18.82 29.75 13.49
C VAL A 335 17.81 30.85 13.73
N SER A 336 18.21 31.89 14.45
CA SER A 336 17.46 33.13 14.55
C SER A 336 17.56 33.89 13.21
N ALA A 337 16.43 34.28 12.64
CA ALA A 337 16.42 35.03 11.39
C ALA A 337 16.92 36.47 11.57
N ALA A 338 16.86 37.01 12.81
CA ALA A 338 17.26 38.38 13.10
C ALA A 338 18.78 38.60 13.05
N ASP A 339 19.57 37.61 13.48
CA ASP A 339 21.02 37.72 13.64
C ASP A 339 21.81 36.51 13.15
N GLY A 340 21.14 35.44 12.71
CA GLY A 340 21.76 34.22 12.21
C GLY A 340 22.39 33.34 13.30
N SER A 341 22.15 33.64 14.57
CA SER A 341 22.66 32.86 15.70
C SER A 341 22.01 31.47 15.76
N SER A 342 22.80 30.45 16.10
CA SER A 342 22.29 29.07 16.24
C SER A 342 21.53 28.92 17.55
N VAL A 343 20.24 28.60 17.48
CA VAL A 343 19.36 28.41 18.64
C VAL A 343 19.34 26.95 19.06
N GLN A 344 19.32 26.03 18.09
CA GLN A 344 19.27 24.60 18.32
C GLN A 344 20.02 23.89 17.18
N GLU A 345 20.73 22.81 17.49
CA GLU A 345 21.34 21.94 16.48
C GLU A 345 21.12 20.48 16.88
N ALA A 346 20.67 19.69 15.93
CA ALA A 346 20.46 18.26 16.00
C ALA A 346 21.34 17.59 14.95
N ALA A 347 22.06 16.55 15.35
CA ALA A 347 22.67 15.60 14.43
C ALA A 347 22.00 14.25 14.64
N LEU A 348 21.15 13.87 13.69
CA LEU A 348 20.52 12.58 13.65
C LEU A 348 21.45 11.62 12.90
N PRO A 349 21.75 10.43 13.44
CA PRO A 349 22.45 9.42 12.67
C PRO A 349 21.63 9.03 11.44
N SER A 350 22.19 8.25 10.51
CA SER A 350 21.39 7.65 9.44
C SER A 350 20.21 6.87 10.04
N LEU A 351 19.01 7.43 9.88
CA LEU A 351 17.74 6.83 10.31
C LEU A 351 17.18 5.87 9.25
N ALA A 352 17.85 5.82 8.09
CA ALA A 352 17.43 5.16 6.87
C ALA A 352 18.41 4.00 6.54
N PRO A 353 17.99 3.02 5.73
CA PRO A 353 18.70 1.77 5.39
C PRO A 353 20.15 1.89 4.88
N GLN A 354 20.80 0.72 4.68
CA GLN A 354 22.00 0.65 3.84
C GLN A 354 21.69 1.29 2.48
N LEU A 355 22.28 2.46 2.24
CA LEU A 355 22.22 3.16 0.96
C LEU A 355 23.08 2.41 -0.06
N VAL A 356 22.55 2.27 -1.26
CA VAL A 356 23.31 1.74 -2.40
C VAL A 356 24.29 2.80 -2.94
N THR A 357 23.90 4.07 -2.82
CA THR A 357 24.68 5.20 -3.33
C THR A 357 25.50 5.87 -2.22
N SER A 358 26.56 6.58 -2.59
CA SER A 358 27.35 7.40 -1.67
C SER A 358 26.69 8.74 -1.33
N HIS A 359 25.41 8.93 -1.67
CA HIS A 359 24.68 10.18 -1.50
C HIS A 359 23.72 10.07 -0.31
N ALA A 360 23.48 11.20 0.35
CA ALA A 360 22.54 11.27 1.45
C ALA A 360 21.10 11.31 0.93
N VAL A 361 20.16 10.71 1.67
CA VAL A 361 18.73 10.91 1.41
C VAL A 361 18.40 12.38 1.66
N GLY A 362 17.91 13.06 0.62
CA GLY A 362 17.51 14.46 0.70
C GLY A 362 16.29 14.67 1.60
N VAL A 363 16.08 15.92 2.04
CA VAL A 363 14.87 16.31 2.77
C VAL A 363 13.94 17.04 1.80
N ALA A 364 12.74 16.49 1.61
CA ALA A 364 11.72 17.04 0.73
C ALA A 364 11.03 18.27 1.35
N ALA A 365 10.73 18.20 2.65
CA ALA A 365 10.07 19.27 3.38
C ALA A 365 10.46 19.26 4.87
N LEU A 366 10.43 20.44 5.48
CA LEU A 366 10.70 20.64 6.90
C LEU A 366 9.63 21.55 7.50
N PHE A 367 8.89 21.03 8.48
CA PHE A 367 7.89 21.78 9.23
C PHE A 367 8.35 21.93 10.67
N ALA A 368 8.01 23.04 11.31
CA ALA A 368 8.44 23.30 12.68
C ALA A 368 7.31 23.87 13.53
N ALA A 369 7.38 23.57 14.82
CA ALA A 369 6.43 24.06 15.80
C ALA A 369 6.81 25.46 16.31
N PRO A 370 5.82 26.35 16.54
CA PRO A 370 6.07 27.67 17.11
C PRO A 370 6.70 27.65 18.51
N SER A 371 6.51 26.57 19.28
CA SER A 371 6.68 26.61 20.74
C SER A 371 7.55 25.51 21.36
N SER A 372 8.24 24.64 20.61
CA SER A 372 8.86 23.46 21.26
C SER A 372 10.19 22.96 20.70
N GLY A 373 10.79 23.65 19.71
CA GLY A 373 12.00 23.10 19.05
C GLY A 373 11.74 21.70 18.46
N THR A 374 10.47 21.46 18.08
CA THR A 374 10.00 20.25 17.44
C THR A 374 9.95 20.48 15.94
N GLN A 375 10.61 19.61 15.17
CA GLN A 375 10.62 19.66 13.72
C GLN A 375 10.08 18.36 13.15
N LEU A 376 9.21 18.45 12.15
CA LEU A 376 8.80 17.34 11.32
C LEU A 376 9.61 17.38 10.03
N VAL A 377 10.38 16.32 9.80
CA VAL A 377 11.23 16.12 8.63
C VAL A 377 10.54 15.13 7.69
N VAL A 378 10.32 15.53 6.44
CA VAL A 378 9.86 14.65 5.36
C VAL A 378 11.05 14.39 4.44
N PHE A 379 11.45 13.14 4.30
CA PHE A 379 12.57 12.75 3.44
C PHE A 379 12.11 12.54 1.99
N ASP A 380 13.05 12.56 1.05
CA ASP A 380 12.78 12.32 -0.39
C ASP A 380 12.38 10.87 -0.70
N ASP A 381 12.74 9.95 0.20
CA ASP A 381 12.36 8.54 0.17
C ASP A 381 10.93 8.29 0.70
N ASP A 382 10.21 9.38 1.04
CA ASP A 382 8.89 9.47 1.65
C ASP A 382 8.81 9.14 3.15
N SER A 383 9.90 8.77 3.82
CA SER A 383 9.90 8.55 5.27
C SER A 383 9.68 9.85 6.06
N LEU A 384 9.13 9.70 7.27
CA LEU A 384 8.68 10.81 8.11
C LEU A 384 9.30 10.71 9.50
N ALA A 385 10.05 11.73 9.92
CA ALA A 385 10.66 11.77 11.24
C ALA A 385 10.22 13.00 12.03
N LEU A 386 10.01 12.82 13.34
CA LEU A 386 9.85 13.93 14.27
C LEU A 386 11.12 14.07 15.11
N VAL A 387 11.65 15.29 15.14
CA VAL A 387 12.80 15.68 15.94
C VAL A 387 12.27 16.55 17.07
N GLU A 388 12.64 16.24 18.31
CA GLU A 388 12.24 17.02 19.48
C GLU A 388 13.45 17.24 20.36
N GLY A 389 13.68 18.49 20.80
CA GLY A 389 14.77 18.81 21.73
C GLY A 389 16.17 18.47 21.21
N GLY A 390 16.35 18.32 19.90
CA GLY A 390 17.64 18.01 19.28
C GLY A 390 17.88 16.51 19.03
N ALA A 391 16.91 15.65 19.32
CA ALA A 391 17.00 14.20 19.14
C ALA A 391 15.81 13.65 18.31
N LEU A 392 15.99 12.45 17.74
CA LEU A 392 14.88 11.75 17.09
C LEU A 392 13.83 11.34 18.14
N ALA A 393 12.60 11.81 17.99
CA ALA A 393 11.47 11.34 18.79
C ALA A 393 10.92 10.02 18.22
N TRP A 394 10.65 9.99 16.91
CA TRP A 394 10.20 8.79 16.20
C TRP A 394 10.43 8.90 14.69
N LEU A 395 10.42 7.74 14.02
CA LEU A 395 10.48 7.58 12.58
C LEU A 395 9.29 6.74 12.11
N ARG A 396 8.67 7.13 11.00
CA ARG A 396 7.59 6.41 10.32
C ARG A 396 7.99 6.13 8.88
N HIS A 397 7.77 4.88 8.46
CA HIS A 397 8.03 4.42 7.09
C HIS A 397 6.81 4.65 6.19
N GLU A 398 6.53 5.92 5.86
CA GLU A 398 5.39 6.28 5.00
C GLU A 398 5.59 5.85 3.54
N GLU A 399 6.80 5.47 3.13
CA GLU A 399 7.09 4.87 1.82
C GLU A 399 6.29 3.60 1.54
N LEU A 400 5.91 2.85 2.59
CA LEU A 400 5.10 1.63 2.50
C LEU A 400 3.66 1.89 2.03
N ALA A 401 3.20 3.15 2.03
CA ALA A 401 1.94 3.56 1.39
C ALA A 401 1.95 3.43 -0.14
N SER A 402 3.12 3.23 -0.74
CA SER A 402 3.35 3.27 -2.19
C SER A 402 3.91 1.96 -2.76
N VAL A 403 3.67 0.83 -2.08
CA VAL A 403 4.12 -0.50 -2.56
C VAL A 403 3.60 -0.79 -3.98
N THR A 404 4.52 -1.13 -4.86
CA THR A 404 4.32 -1.43 -6.30
C THR A 404 4.47 -2.91 -6.63
N ASP A 405 5.38 -3.63 -5.96
CA ASP A 405 5.59 -5.07 -6.14
C ASP A 405 5.88 -5.76 -4.80
N VAL A 406 5.51 -7.03 -4.69
CA VAL A 406 5.63 -7.83 -3.46
C VAL A 406 6.14 -9.22 -3.81
N LEU A 407 7.09 -9.70 -3.03
CA LEU A 407 7.64 -11.04 -3.10
C LEU A 407 7.67 -11.65 -1.70
N PHE A 408 7.21 -12.89 -1.57
CA PHE A 408 7.38 -13.67 -0.35
C PHE A 408 8.70 -14.46 -0.43
N THR A 409 9.48 -14.42 0.64
CA THR A 409 10.69 -15.23 0.81
C THR A 409 10.66 -15.95 2.14
N ASP A 410 11.35 -17.08 2.22
CA ASP A 410 11.51 -17.76 3.50
C ASP A 410 12.38 -16.94 4.46
N LEU A 411 12.16 -17.13 5.76
CA LEU A 411 13.11 -16.71 6.78
C LEU A 411 14.26 -17.74 6.89
N PRO A 412 15.40 -17.36 7.52
CA PRO A 412 16.47 -18.30 7.81
C PRO A 412 15.98 -19.56 8.51
N ALA A 413 16.55 -20.71 8.17
CA ALA A 413 16.21 -21.95 8.86
C ALA A 413 16.64 -21.88 10.35
N PRO A 414 15.91 -22.57 11.25
CA PRO A 414 16.32 -22.65 12.65
C PRO A 414 17.66 -23.38 12.77
N THR A 415 18.60 -22.76 13.49
CA THR A 415 19.87 -23.39 13.89
C THR A 415 19.81 -23.77 15.38
N PRO A 416 20.55 -24.80 15.84
CA PRO A 416 20.58 -25.18 17.26
C PRO A 416 20.96 -24.02 18.19
N GLU A 417 21.83 -23.12 17.72
CA GLU A 417 22.27 -21.95 18.47
C GLU A 417 21.13 -20.93 18.64
N ASN A 418 20.42 -20.59 17.56
CA ASN A 418 19.30 -19.65 17.61
C ASN A 418 18.14 -20.20 18.45
N GLU A 419 17.88 -21.51 18.37
CA GLU A 419 16.88 -22.16 19.23
C GLU A 419 17.27 -22.12 20.71
N ALA A 420 18.54 -22.40 21.04
CA ALA A 420 19.03 -22.31 22.41
C ALA A 420 18.95 -20.88 22.95
N GLN A 421 19.28 -19.88 22.14
CA GLN A 421 19.15 -18.46 22.50
C GLN A 421 17.69 -18.07 22.77
N TRP A 422 16.77 -18.50 21.90
CA TRP A 422 15.34 -18.24 22.09
C TRP A 422 14.77 -18.91 23.34
N LEU A 423 15.16 -20.16 23.61
CA LEU A 423 14.77 -20.87 24.83
C LEU A 423 15.34 -20.19 26.07
N ALA A 424 16.58 -19.69 26.01
CA ALA A 424 17.20 -18.92 27.08
C ALA A 424 16.55 -17.55 27.30
N SER A 425 15.96 -16.94 26.26
CA SER A 425 15.22 -15.67 26.38
C SER A 425 13.79 -15.85 26.87
N GLN A 426 13.30 -17.09 27.03
CA GLN A 426 11.96 -17.33 27.56
C GLN A 426 11.87 -16.97 29.05
N PRO A 427 10.79 -16.32 29.48
CA PRO A 427 10.57 -15.98 30.87
C PRO A 427 10.49 -17.22 31.76
N GLY A 428 10.96 -17.08 33.00
CA GLY A 428 10.95 -18.18 33.97
C GLY A 428 9.54 -18.56 34.44
N LEU A 429 9.42 -19.65 35.20
CA LEU A 429 8.11 -20.14 35.69
C LEU A 429 7.38 -19.11 36.56
N ALA A 430 8.09 -18.35 37.39
CA ALA A 430 7.50 -17.31 38.24
C ALA A 430 6.94 -16.13 37.42
N GLU A 431 7.67 -15.70 36.39
CA GLU A 431 7.26 -14.62 35.47
C GLU A 431 6.07 -15.08 34.61
N THR A 432 6.09 -16.34 34.17
CA THR A 432 4.98 -16.98 33.45
C THR A 432 3.70 -16.99 34.29
N LEU A 433 3.78 -17.44 35.54
CA LEU A 433 2.63 -17.45 36.46
C LEU A 433 2.10 -16.04 36.75
N ARG A 434 3.00 -15.05 36.91
CA ARG A 434 2.63 -13.64 37.08
C ARG A 434 1.92 -13.10 35.85
N ALA A 435 2.45 -13.34 34.66
CA ALA A 435 1.85 -12.92 33.40
C ALA A 435 0.48 -13.57 33.17
N GLN A 436 0.30 -14.84 33.53
CA GLN A 436 -1.01 -15.50 33.48
C GLN A 436 -2.02 -14.86 34.44
N ALA A 437 -1.61 -14.57 35.68
CA ALA A 437 -2.47 -13.86 36.64
C ALA A 437 -2.85 -12.46 36.15
N LEU A 438 -1.89 -11.71 35.59
CA LEU A 438 -2.16 -10.39 34.99
C LEU A 438 -3.04 -10.48 33.75
N THR A 439 -2.85 -11.50 32.91
CA THR A 439 -3.70 -11.73 31.72
C THR A 439 -5.14 -11.99 32.14
N LEU A 440 -5.37 -12.84 33.14
CA LEU A 440 -6.70 -13.06 33.71
C LEU A 440 -7.30 -11.78 34.30
N LYS A 441 -6.49 -10.96 34.97
CA LYS A 441 -6.92 -9.66 35.53
C LYS A 441 -7.32 -8.67 34.43
N VAL A 442 -6.57 -8.62 33.31
CA VAL A 442 -6.88 -7.80 32.14
C VAL A 442 -8.17 -8.28 31.46
N GLN A 443 -8.30 -9.59 31.21
CA GLN A 443 -9.48 -10.19 30.59
C GLN A 443 -10.74 -10.01 31.44
N ALA A 444 -10.65 -10.22 32.76
CA ALA A 444 -11.76 -9.96 33.68
C ALA A 444 -12.18 -8.48 33.67
N GLY A 445 -11.22 -7.55 33.54
CA GLY A 445 -11.51 -6.12 33.40
C GLY A 445 -12.24 -5.78 32.11
N GLN A 446 -11.83 -6.38 30.99
CA GLN A 446 -12.49 -6.23 29.69
C GLN A 446 -13.93 -6.77 29.71
N LEU A 447 -14.13 -8.00 30.22
CA LEU A 447 -15.45 -8.62 30.31
C LEU A 447 -16.41 -7.86 31.23
N ALA A 448 -15.89 -7.29 32.32
CA ALA A 448 -16.69 -6.54 33.27
C ALA A 448 -16.89 -5.06 32.90
N ASN A 449 -16.28 -4.56 31.81
CA ASN A 449 -16.16 -3.13 31.51
C ASN A 449 -15.61 -2.32 32.71
N LEU A 450 -14.71 -2.92 33.48
CA LEU A 450 -14.08 -2.33 34.67
C LEU A 450 -12.58 -2.17 34.44
N ALA A 451 -12.00 -1.06 34.89
CA ALA A 451 -10.56 -0.82 34.82
C ALA A 451 -9.79 -1.59 35.93
N LEU A 452 -9.90 -2.92 35.93
CA LEU A 452 -9.30 -3.78 36.96
C LEU A 452 -7.76 -3.81 36.89
N ALA A 453 -7.18 -3.77 35.69
CA ALA A 453 -5.73 -3.75 35.48
C ALA A 453 -5.22 -2.33 35.18
N SER A 454 -4.12 -1.95 35.82
CA SER A 454 -3.46 -0.66 35.58
C SER A 454 -2.84 -0.59 34.18
N PRO A 455 -2.57 0.61 33.62
CA PRO A 455 -1.88 0.75 32.34
C PRO A 455 -0.49 0.08 32.33
N GLU A 456 0.21 0.07 33.47
CA GLU A 456 1.50 -0.59 33.62
C GLU A 456 1.38 -2.11 33.56
N GLU A 457 0.38 -2.68 34.25
CA GLU A 457 0.10 -4.12 34.22
C GLU A 457 -0.29 -4.60 32.81
N ARG A 458 -1.01 -3.77 32.04
CA ARG A 458 -1.32 -4.06 30.62
C ARG A 458 -0.06 -4.08 29.76
N ARG A 459 0.83 -3.11 29.92
CA ARG A 459 2.13 -3.07 29.23
C ARG A 459 3.01 -4.26 29.59
N GLU A 460 2.95 -4.72 30.84
CA GLU A 460 3.67 -5.92 31.30
C GLU A 460 3.17 -7.18 30.57
N VAL A 461 1.84 -7.34 30.44
CA VAL A 461 1.24 -8.44 29.67
C VAL A 461 1.59 -8.36 28.18
N GLU A 462 1.58 -7.17 27.59
CA GLU A 462 1.97 -6.96 26.18
C GLU A 462 3.44 -7.32 25.94
N ARG A 463 4.35 -6.91 26.83
CA ARG A 463 5.77 -7.29 26.76
C ARG A 463 5.96 -8.80 26.88
N TYR A 464 5.29 -9.42 27.84
CA TYR A 464 5.35 -10.87 28.01
C TYR A 464 4.89 -11.60 26.75
N LYS A 465 3.76 -11.17 26.16
CA LYS A 465 3.26 -11.71 24.89
C LYS A 465 4.29 -11.52 23.78
N ALA A 466 4.90 -10.34 23.65
CA ALA A 466 5.90 -10.09 22.60
C ALA A 466 7.13 -11.01 22.71
N VAL A 467 7.62 -11.29 23.92
CA VAL A 467 8.81 -12.14 24.14
C VAL A 467 8.49 -13.63 23.99
N THR A 468 7.26 -14.06 24.28
CA THR A 468 6.84 -15.48 24.23
C THR A 468 6.17 -15.86 22.91
N ASN A 469 5.92 -14.90 22.00
CA ASN A 469 5.18 -15.16 20.78
C ASN A 469 6.04 -15.87 19.73
N ASP A 470 5.72 -17.15 19.50
CA ASP A 470 6.34 -18.00 18.48
C ASP A 470 6.27 -17.41 17.06
N LYS A 471 5.25 -16.58 16.79
CA LYS A 471 5.03 -15.94 15.48
C LYS A 471 6.08 -14.87 15.16
N LEU A 472 6.81 -14.38 16.16
CA LEU A 472 7.78 -13.28 16.01
C LEU A 472 9.23 -13.78 15.98
N ARG A 473 9.43 -15.10 15.95
CA ARG A 473 10.77 -15.68 15.82
C ARG A 473 11.41 -15.27 14.49
N PRO A 474 12.72 -14.99 14.47
CA PRO A 474 13.42 -14.57 13.26
C PRO A 474 13.73 -15.71 12.28
N THR A 475 13.20 -16.92 12.51
CA THR A 475 13.47 -18.13 11.72
C THR A 475 12.17 -18.72 11.17
N ARG A 476 12.23 -19.39 10.01
CA ARG A 476 11.06 -20.05 9.43
C ARG A 476 10.52 -21.17 10.32
N ASP A 477 9.22 -21.40 10.25
CA ASP A 477 8.54 -22.60 10.76
C ASP A 477 8.50 -23.71 9.71
N PRO A 478 8.34 -24.97 10.14
CA PRO A 478 8.11 -26.09 9.23
C PRO A 478 6.79 -25.99 8.44
N ASP A 479 5.80 -25.25 8.95
CA ASP A 479 4.48 -25.11 8.32
C ASP A 479 4.44 -23.99 7.25
N GLY A 480 5.50 -23.18 7.16
CA GLY A 480 5.65 -22.12 6.16
C GLY A 480 4.83 -20.86 6.42
N PHE A 481 4.45 -20.57 7.67
CA PHE A 481 3.68 -19.37 8.04
C PHE A 481 4.54 -18.12 8.31
N ARG A 482 5.76 -18.32 8.77
CA ARG A 482 6.76 -17.28 9.06
C ARG A 482 7.65 -17.13 7.84
N LYS A 483 7.32 -16.11 7.07
CA LYS A 483 8.03 -15.68 5.88
C LYS A 483 8.43 -14.22 6.04
N GLN A 484 9.15 -13.75 5.06
CA GLN A 484 9.53 -12.37 4.88
C GLN A 484 8.81 -11.81 3.66
N LEU A 485 8.27 -10.60 3.81
CA LEU A 485 7.61 -9.84 2.76
C LEU A 485 8.62 -8.84 2.20
N VAL A 486 9.21 -9.16 1.06
CA VAL A 486 10.07 -8.23 0.32
C VAL A 486 9.17 -7.36 -0.55
N VAL A 487 9.18 -6.05 -0.31
CA VAL A 487 8.32 -5.08 -0.99
C VAL A 487 9.16 -4.03 -1.70
N LEU A 488 8.70 -3.62 -2.88
CA LEU A 488 9.26 -2.51 -3.65
C LEU A 488 8.29 -1.32 -3.56
N THR A 489 8.81 -0.13 -3.27
CA THR A 489 8.02 1.11 -3.17
C THR A 489 8.20 1.98 -4.41
N ALA A 490 7.24 2.86 -4.68
CA ALA A 490 7.34 3.86 -5.76
C ALA A 490 8.48 4.88 -5.53
N SER A 491 9.00 4.99 -4.31
CA SER A 491 10.18 5.82 -3.99
C SER A 491 11.52 5.16 -4.34
N GLY A 492 11.51 3.92 -4.85
CA GLY A 492 12.73 3.19 -5.23
C GLY A 492 13.37 2.42 -4.07
N LYS A 493 12.63 2.17 -2.98
CA LYS A 493 13.11 1.35 -1.86
C LYS A 493 12.69 -0.09 -1.98
N VAL A 494 13.61 -0.98 -1.63
CA VAL A 494 13.32 -2.39 -1.35
C VAL A 494 13.36 -2.59 0.16
N MET A 495 12.30 -3.16 0.72
CA MET A 495 12.15 -3.33 2.16
C MET A 495 11.71 -4.75 2.46
N ALA A 496 12.12 -5.28 3.60
CA ALA A 496 11.63 -6.56 4.07
C ALA A 496 10.86 -6.43 5.38
N LEU A 497 9.64 -6.95 5.40
CA LEU A 497 8.79 -6.98 6.59
C LEU A 497 8.61 -8.42 7.08
N HIS A 498 8.49 -8.59 8.39
CA HIS A 498 8.18 -9.88 8.99
C HIS A 498 6.68 -10.19 8.85
N THR A 499 6.27 -11.39 8.41
CA THR A 499 4.83 -11.71 8.26
C THR A 499 4.05 -11.74 9.58
N GLY A 500 4.72 -11.95 10.70
CA GLY A 500 4.09 -12.03 12.03
C GLY A 500 3.47 -10.74 12.57
N ASP A 501 4.12 -9.59 12.36
CA ASP A 501 3.72 -8.28 12.90
C ASP A 501 3.94 -7.11 11.92
N GLY A 502 4.48 -7.40 10.73
CA GLY A 502 4.84 -6.41 9.73
C GLY A 502 6.02 -5.53 10.12
N ARG A 503 6.82 -5.88 11.15
CA ARG A 503 7.99 -5.06 11.52
C ARG A 503 9.02 -5.06 10.40
N LEU A 504 9.72 -3.94 10.24
CA LEU A 504 10.84 -3.82 9.31
C LEU A 504 12.01 -4.70 9.77
N LEU A 505 12.52 -5.54 8.88
CA LEU A 505 13.70 -6.39 9.08
C LEU A 505 14.96 -5.70 8.53
N TRP A 506 14.87 -5.25 7.29
CA TRP A 506 15.89 -4.45 6.63
C TRP A 506 15.25 -3.58 5.55
N SER A 507 15.99 -2.59 5.08
CA SER A 507 15.60 -1.77 3.93
C SER A 507 16.85 -1.47 3.10
N LEU A 508 16.63 -1.10 1.85
CA LEU A 508 17.63 -0.75 0.83
C LEU A 508 17.04 0.40 0.02
N ASP A 509 17.82 1.45 -0.21
CA ASP A 509 17.36 2.64 -0.95
C ASP A 509 18.20 2.87 -2.21
N PHE A 510 17.55 2.72 -3.37
CA PHE A 510 18.13 3.02 -4.68
C PHE A 510 17.91 4.49 -5.09
N GLY A 511 17.10 5.23 -4.35
CA GLY A 511 16.71 6.60 -4.59
C GLY A 511 15.56 6.72 -5.59
N ARG A 512 14.79 7.81 -5.48
CA ARG A 512 13.58 8.07 -6.30
C ARG A 512 13.83 8.17 -7.81
N GLY A 513 15.08 8.37 -8.22
CA GLY A 513 15.48 8.38 -9.63
C GLY A 513 15.76 6.98 -10.19
N ALA A 514 15.91 5.96 -9.35
CA ALA A 514 16.05 4.59 -9.80
C ALA A 514 14.69 4.05 -10.26
N ALA A 515 14.61 3.55 -11.49
CA ALA A 515 13.36 3.08 -12.09
C ALA A 515 13.11 1.59 -11.77
N MET A 516 13.45 1.17 -10.55
CA MET A 516 13.19 -0.18 -10.06
C MET A 516 11.69 -0.46 -10.11
N SER A 517 11.30 -1.55 -10.78
CA SER A 517 9.90 -1.84 -11.10
C SER A 517 9.46 -3.28 -10.83
N LYS A 518 10.40 -4.23 -10.70
CA LYS A 518 10.07 -5.65 -10.50
C LYS A 518 10.98 -6.35 -9.49
N LEU A 519 10.38 -7.21 -8.66
CA LEU A 519 11.08 -8.15 -7.79
C LEU A 519 11.01 -9.58 -8.35
N GLY A 520 12.03 -10.37 -8.06
CA GLY A 520 12.09 -11.80 -8.40
C GLY A 520 12.99 -12.59 -7.46
N LEU A 521 12.78 -13.91 -7.42
CA LEU A 521 13.76 -14.83 -6.82
C LEU A 521 14.97 -14.92 -7.74
N TRP A 522 16.17 -14.84 -7.19
CA TRP A 522 17.39 -14.94 -7.98
C TRP A 522 18.01 -16.33 -7.83
N ARG A 523 18.24 -16.76 -6.59
CA ARG A 523 18.86 -18.04 -6.27
C ARG A 523 18.27 -18.59 -4.97
N VAL A 524 17.86 -19.85 -5.00
CA VAL A 524 17.33 -20.56 -3.82
C VAL A 524 18.23 -21.76 -3.52
N PRO A 525 19.11 -21.66 -2.51
CA PRO A 525 19.98 -22.77 -2.12
C PRO A 525 19.19 -23.97 -1.58
N HIS A 526 19.66 -25.18 -1.88
CA HIS A 526 19.10 -26.41 -1.30
C HIS A 526 19.66 -26.70 0.09
N GLU A 527 20.80 -26.11 0.41
CA GLU A 527 21.46 -26.23 1.71
C GLU A 527 21.10 -25.07 2.64
N VAL A 528 21.02 -25.37 3.94
CA VAL A 528 20.63 -24.42 4.99
C VAL A 528 21.69 -23.33 5.24
N GLN A 529 22.94 -23.54 4.80
CA GLN A 529 24.06 -22.64 5.10
C GLN A 529 24.10 -21.38 4.23
N HIS A 530 23.42 -21.39 3.09
CA HIS A 530 23.40 -20.26 2.16
C HIS A 530 22.05 -19.58 2.20
N ASP A 531 22.08 -18.25 2.13
CA ASP A 531 20.88 -17.43 2.17
C ASP A 531 20.17 -17.42 0.82
N VAL A 532 18.85 -17.21 0.86
CA VAL A 532 18.06 -16.95 -0.34
C VAL A 532 18.48 -15.60 -0.94
N GLU A 533 18.57 -15.55 -2.26
CA GLU A 533 18.90 -14.33 -3.00
C GLU A 533 17.69 -13.87 -3.80
N VAL A 534 17.41 -12.58 -3.75
CA VAL A 534 16.37 -11.91 -4.55
C VAL A 534 16.99 -10.90 -5.48
N VAL A 535 16.24 -10.48 -6.49
CA VAL A 535 16.69 -9.48 -7.47
C VAL A 535 15.63 -8.37 -7.61
N ALA A 536 16.10 -7.12 -7.64
CA ALA A 536 15.32 -5.96 -8.01
C ALA A 536 15.75 -5.46 -9.39
N PHE A 537 14.80 -5.34 -10.32
CA PHE A 537 15.04 -4.93 -11.70
C PHE A 537 14.57 -3.50 -11.95
N ASP A 538 15.43 -2.70 -12.58
CA ASP A 538 15.06 -1.52 -13.35
C ASP A 538 14.79 -1.97 -14.79
N VAL A 539 13.53 -1.94 -15.21
CA VAL A 539 13.11 -2.30 -16.58
C VAL A 539 12.85 -1.01 -17.35
N GLY A 540 13.94 -0.41 -17.85
CA GLY A 540 13.94 0.88 -18.52
C GLY A 540 15.01 0.99 -19.60
N VAL A 541 15.43 2.23 -19.90
CA VAL A 541 16.40 2.54 -20.98
C VAL A 541 17.80 2.00 -20.68
N ALA A 542 18.16 1.87 -19.40
CA ALA A 542 19.37 1.21 -18.93
C ALA A 542 18.98 0.19 -17.86
N ALA A 543 18.67 -1.03 -18.30
CA ALA A 543 18.21 -2.04 -17.36
C ALA A 543 19.33 -2.38 -16.36
N THR A 544 19.00 -2.37 -15.08
CA THR A 544 19.92 -2.79 -14.01
C THR A 544 19.23 -3.83 -13.13
N ALA A 545 20.01 -4.76 -12.61
CA ALA A 545 19.52 -5.78 -11.70
C ALA A 545 20.41 -5.79 -10.46
N ALA A 546 19.83 -5.47 -9.31
CA ALA A 546 20.51 -5.54 -8.03
C ALA A 546 20.18 -6.87 -7.35
N ILE A 547 21.21 -7.69 -7.11
CA ILE A 547 21.08 -8.98 -6.45
C ILE A 547 21.29 -8.75 -4.95
N ILE A 548 20.31 -9.16 -4.16
CA ILE A 548 20.16 -8.81 -2.77
C ILE A 548 20.03 -10.10 -1.96
N ASN A 549 20.79 -10.20 -0.87
CA ASN A 549 20.59 -11.25 0.12
C ASN A 549 19.24 -11.00 0.82
N ALA A 550 18.30 -11.95 0.70
CA ALA A 550 16.94 -11.78 1.17
C ALA A 550 16.87 -11.57 2.70
N HIS A 551 17.78 -12.16 3.47
CA HIS A 551 17.72 -12.11 4.93
C HIS A 551 18.35 -10.84 5.51
N THR A 552 19.40 -10.31 4.88
CA THR A 552 20.18 -9.18 5.40
C THR A 552 19.94 -7.86 4.68
N GLY A 553 19.45 -7.91 3.43
CA GLY A 553 19.38 -6.73 2.56
C GLY A 553 20.74 -6.29 2.03
N ALA A 554 21.80 -7.10 2.18
CA ALA A 554 23.09 -6.77 1.58
C ALA A 554 23.04 -6.96 0.06
N ILE A 555 23.55 -5.99 -0.70
CA ILE A 555 23.77 -6.15 -2.14
C ILE A 555 24.96 -7.08 -2.35
N LEU A 556 24.70 -8.19 -3.03
CA LEU A 556 25.70 -9.17 -3.37
C LEU A 556 26.38 -8.81 -4.70
N ASP A 557 25.60 -8.35 -5.67
CA ASP A 557 26.09 -7.96 -6.99
C ASP A 557 25.12 -6.98 -7.67
N THR A 558 25.60 -6.23 -8.65
CA THR A 558 24.77 -5.33 -9.47
C THR A 558 25.14 -5.51 -10.93
N LEU A 559 24.19 -6.00 -11.71
CA LEU A 559 24.35 -6.26 -13.12
C LEU A 559 23.79 -5.09 -13.92
N ALA A 560 24.60 -4.54 -14.82
CA ALA A 560 24.16 -3.58 -15.81
C ALA A 560 23.86 -4.28 -17.14
N ALA A 561 22.67 -4.08 -17.67
CA ALA A 561 22.26 -4.53 -18.99
C ALA A 561 22.32 -3.35 -19.97
N PRO A 562 23.18 -3.41 -21.02
CA PRO A 562 23.24 -2.35 -22.03
C PRO A 562 21.97 -2.23 -22.89
N VAL A 563 21.02 -3.16 -22.76
CA VAL A 563 19.80 -3.20 -23.58
C VAL A 563 18.65 -2.50 -22.83
N ALA A 564 18.00 -1.57 -23.52
CA ALA A 564 16.70 -1.05 -23.09
C ALA A 564 15.65 -2.16 -23.22
N ALA A 565 15.23 -2.74 -22.09
CA ALA A 565 14.30 -3.85 -22.06
C ALA A 565 12.85 -3.33 -22.03
N ALA A 566 12.01 -3.86 -22.92
CA ALA A 566 10.56 -3.64 -22.87
C ALA A 566 9.87 -4.70 -22.01
N ASP A 567 10.37 -5.93 -22.02
CA ASP A 567 9.84 -7.02 -21.21
C ASP A 567 10.93 -7.72 -20.41
N LEU A 568 10.53 -8.24 -19.26
CA LEU A 568 11.33 -9.13 -18.41
C LEU A 568 10.64 -10.49 -18.36
N LEU A 569 11.23 -11.50 -19.00
CA LEU A 569 10.69 -12.85 -19.03
C LEU A 569 11.44 -13.73 -18.03
N HIS A 570 10.73 -14.30 -17.06
CA HIS A 570 11.25 -15.37 -16.21
C HIS A 570 11.14 -16.71 -16.94
N LEU A 571 12.23 -17.47 -17.01
CA LEU A 571 12.21 -18.80 -17.62
C LEU A 571 11.32 -19.76 -16.78
N PRO A 572 10.49 -20.61 -17.42
CA PRO A 572 9.53 -21.45 -16.70
C PRO A 572 10.14 -22.44 -15.71
N GLN A 573 11.35 -22.92 -16.00
CA GLN A 573 12.11 -23.83 -15.14
C GLN A 573 13.38 -23.12 -14.67
N ALA A 574 13.61 -23.14 -13.37
CA ALA A 574 14.88 -22.72 -12.80
C ALA A 574 15.99 -23.66 -13.30
N ALA A 575 17.17 -23.09 -13.57
CA ALA A 575 18.32 -23.88 -13.90
C ALA A 575 18.93 -24.44 -12.62
N HIS A 576 19.31 -25.72 -12.62
CA HIS A 576 19.83 -26.38 -11.43
C HIS A 576 21.33 -26.67 -11.58
N ASP A 577 22.13 -26.26 -10.60
CA ASP A 577 23.58 -26.47 -10.59
C ASP A 577 24.04 -27.59 -9.64
N GLY A 578 23.10 -28.32 -9.03
CA GLY A 578 23.36 -29.36 -8.03
C GLY A 578 23.22 -28.87 -6.58
N THR A 579 23.34 -27.56 -6.36
CA THR A 579 23.40 -26.96 -5.00
C THR A 579 22.30 -25.94 -4.75
N ALA A 580 21.78 -25.34 -5.82
CA ALA A 580 20.73 -24.34 -5.75
C ALA A 580 19.87 -24.36 -7.02
N ASP A 581 18.69 -23.78 -6.91
CA ASP A 581 17.89 -23.39 -8.05
C ASP A 581 18.25 -21.96 -8.44
N GLN A 582 18.79 -21.81 -9.64
CA GLN A 582 19.14 -20.54 -10.25
C GLN A 582 18.01 -20.09 -11.16
N HIS A 583 17.37 -18.97 -10.81
CA HIS A 583 16.39 -18.34 -11.68
C HIS A 583 17.11 -17.55 -12.78
N VAL A 584 16.58 -17.66 -14.00
CA VAL A 584 17.17 -17.03 -15.18
C VAL A 584 16.10 -16.18 -15.86
N TYR A 585 16.48 -14.97 -16.21
CA TYR A 585 15.61 -13.95 -16.79
C TYR A 585 16.13 -13.54 -18.16
N ALA A 586 15.21 -13.31 -19.11
CA ALA A 586 15.51 -12.77 -20.42
C ALA A 586 14.94 -11.34 -20.52
N LEU A 587 15.83 -10.36 -20.65
CA LEU A 587 15.52 -8.96 -20.93
C LEU A 587 15.30 -8.80 -22.43
N VAL A 588 14.07 -8.54 -22.82
CA VAL A 588 13.65 -8.50 -24.22
C VAL A 588 13.56 -7.05 -24.72
N PRO A 589 14.23 -6.69 -25.82
CA PRO A 589 14.17 -5.33 -26.37
C PRO A 589 12.79 -4.98 -26.95
N ALA A 590 12.48 -3.69 -27.02
CA ALA A 590 11.20 -3.20 -27.55
C ALA A 590 10.98 -3.53 -29.04
N GLY A 591 12.04 -3.53 -29.84
CA GLY A 591 11.98 -3.79 -31.28
C GLY A 591 11.87 -5.27 -31.65
N GLU A 592 11.45 -5.54 -32.89
CA GLU A 592 11.53 -6.86 -33.51
C GLU A 592 12.99 -7.14 -33.95
N GLY A 593 13.46 -8.38 -33.80
CA GLY A 593 14.77 -8.82 -34.28
C GLY A 593 15.97 -8.61 -33.34
N GLY A 594 15.80 -7.96 -32.18
CA GLY A 594 16.87 -7.87 -31.18
C GLY A 594 17.06 -9.19 -30.40
N GLU A 595 18.29 -9.54 -30.05
CA GLU A 595 18.56 -10.67 -29.14
C GLU A 595 18.28 -10.28 -27.68
N PRO A 596 17.63 -11.15 -26.89
CA PRO A 596 17.41 -10.88 -25.48
C PRO A 596 18.73 -11.01 -24.73
N GLN A 597 18.90 -10.18 -23.70
CA GLN A 597 20.00 -10.34 -22.76
C GLN A 597 19.58 -11.25 -21.60
N LEU A 598 20.39 -12.24 -21.27
CA LEU A 598 20.12 -13.15 -20.17
C LEU A 598 20.72 -12.65 -18.86
N LEU A 599 20.00 -12.83 -17.76
CA LEU A 599 20.46 -12.54 -16.40
C LEU A 599 20.18 -13.75 -15.48
N PRO A 600 21.23 -14.41 -14.94
CA PRO A 600 22.65 -14.16 -15.20
C PRO A 600 23.09 -14.75 -16.56
N ASP A 601 23.99 -14.07 -17.27
CA ASP A 601 24.58 -14.57 -18.52
C ASP A 601 25.70 -15.61 -18.27
N THR A 602 25.32 -16.73 -17.68
CA THR A 602 26.20 -17.87 -17.40
C THR A 602 26.07 -18.95 -18.47
N ALA A 603 27.02 -19.88 -18.53
CA ALA A 603 26.89 -21.05 -19.40
C ALA A 603 25.62 -21.87 -19.07
N LEU A 604 25.28 -21.98 -17.78
CA LEU A 604 24.05 -22.61 -17.30
C LEU A 604 22.82 -21.85 -17.78
N GLY A 605 22.78 -20.52 -17.61
CA GLY A 605 21.67 -19.68 -18.06
C GLY A 605 21.46 -19.73 -19.58
N ARG A 606 22.55 -19.66 -20.36
CA ARG A 606 22.48 -19.81 -21.83
C ARG A 606 21.99 -21.19 -22.25
N ALA A 607 22.41 -22.26 -21.57
CA ALA A 607 21.93 -23.60 -21.84
C ALA A 607 20.43 -23.75 -21.51
N ALA A 608 19.99 -23.21 -20.37
CA ALA A 608 18.59 -23.20 -19.96
C ALA A 608 17.71 -22.42 -20.95
N PHE A 609 18.16 -21.23 -21.37
CA PHE A 609 17.47 -20.46 -22.40
C PHE A 609 17.44 -21.20 -23.74
N ALA A 610 18.57 -21.74 -24.22
CA ALA A 610 18.63 -22.48 -25.48
C ALA A 610 17.68 -23.69 -25.48
N ALA A 611 17.54 -24.37 -24.34
CA ALA A 611 16.61 -25.49 -24.16
C ALA A 611 15.13 -25.03 -24.17
N ALA A 612 14.81 -23.91 -23.51
CA ALA A 612 13.44 -23.40 -23.42
C ALA A 612 12.99 -22.63 -24.68
N ARG A 613 13.91 -22.02 -25.42
CA ARG A 613 13.68 -21.09 -26.53
C ARG A 613 12.71 -21.59 -27.61
N PRO A 614 12.77 -22.86 -28.09
CA PRO A 614 11.85 -23.33 -29.13
C PRO A 614 10.38 -23.28 -28.71
N THR A 615 10.11 -23.46 -27.41
CA THR A 615 8.77 -23.51 -26.82
C THR A 615 8.39 -22.23 -26.07
N LEU A 616 9.34 -21.31 -25.88
CA LEU A 616 9.10 -20.07 -25.17
C LEU A 616 8.37 -19.07 -26.08
N SER A 617 7.21 -18.60 -25.63
CA SER A 617 6.41 -17.57 -26.27
C SER A 617 5.91 -16.58 -25.24
N PHE A 618 5.72 -15.35 -25.65
CA PHE A 618 5.18 -14.26 -24.83
C PHE A 618 4.33 -13.35 -25.71
N TRP A 619 3.71 -12.33 -25.13
CA TRP A 619 2.79 -11.46 -25.86
C TRP A 619 2.92 -10.01 -25.40
N ARG A 620 2.56 -9.08 -26.30
CA ARG A 620 2.48 -7.64 -26.02
C ARG A 620 1.11 -7.13 -26.41
N ALA A 621 0.49 -6.37 -25.52
CA ALA A 621 -0.76 -5.68 -25.79
C ALA A 621 -0.49 -4.17 -25.97
N ASP A 622 -0.97 -3.61 -27.07
CA ASP A 622 -1.14 -2.17 -27.23
C ASP A 622 -2.59 -1.84 -26.92
N GLU A 623 -2.82 -1.32 -25.72
CA GLU A 623 -4.18 -1.05 -25.24
C GLU A 623 -4.91 -0.02 -26.11
N GLN A 624 -4.21 1.05 -26.52
CA GLN A 624 -4.81 2.16 -27.26
C GLN A 624 -5.03 1.81 -28.73
N ALA A 625 -4.10 1.10 -29.35
CA ALA A 625 -4.27 0.59 -30.71
C ALA A 625 -5.23 -0.61 -30.77
N GLY A 626 -5.55 -1.22 -29.61
CA GLY A 626 -6.45 -2.35 -29.53
C GLY A 626 -5.87 -3.61 -30.15
N THR A 627 -4.55 -3.78 -30.10
CA THR A 627 -3.84 -4.90 -30.74
C THR A 627 -3.10 -5.75 -29.74
N ILE A 628 -3.08 -7.07 -29.94
CA ILE A 628 -2.22 -7.99 -29.19
C ILE A 628 -1.36 -8.75 -30.17
N ARG A 629 -0.07 -8.86 -29.86
CA ARG A 629 0.92 -9.57 -30.65
C ARG A 629 1.48 -10.72 -29.85
N GLY A 630 1.58 -11.90 -30.46
CA GLY A 630 2.33 -13.03 -29.93
C GLY A 630 3.72 -13.08 -30.51
N LEU A 631 4.69 -13.20 -29.62
CA LEU A 631 6.11 -13.14 -29.91
C LEU A 631 6.78 -14.44 -29.46
N GLY A 632 7.93 -14.71 -30.07
CA GLY A 632 8.81 -15.81 -29.70
C GLY A 632 10.24 -15.49 -30.09
N PHE A 633 11.03 -16.54 -30.30
CA PHE A 633 12.44 -16.42 -30.62
C PHE A 633 12.80 -17.29 -31.83
N THR A 634 13.61 -16.73 -32.72
CA THR A 634 14.22 -17.45 -33.85
C THR A 634 15.26 -18.48 -33.38
N GLU A 635 15.73 -19.34 -34.28
CA GLU A 635 16.88 -20.24 -34.03
C GLU A 635 18.18 -19.50 -33.69
N SER A 636 18.30 -18.21 -34.04
CA SER A 636 19.44 -17.38 -33.63
C SER A 636 19.28 -16.83 -32.21
N GLY A 637 18.06 -16.74 -31.68
CA GLY A 637 17.75 -16.13 -30.39
C GLY A 637 17.10 -14.75 -30.50
N ALA A 638 17.09 -14.14 -31.70
CA ALA A 638 16.39 -12.88 -31.95
C ALA A 638 14.88 -13.01 -31.77
N VAL A 639 14.25 -11.95 -31.26
CA VAL A 639 12.79 -11.83 -31.11
C VAL A 639 12.09 -11.83 -32.46
N GLU A 640 11.04 -12.63 -32.61
CA GLU A 640 10.19 -12.70 -33.81
C GLU A 640 8.70 -12.53 -33.45
N GLU A 641 7.95 -11.83 -34.31
CA GLU A 641 6.49 -11.84 -34.27
C GLU A 641 5.96 -13.12 -34.92
N ARG A 642 5.10 -13.85 -34.21
CA ARG A 642 4.48 -15.09 -34.66
C ARG A 642 3.04 -14.89 -35.11
N TRP A 643 2.30 -14.04 -34.40
CA TRP A 643 0.93 -13.69 -34.75
C TRP A 643 0.56 -12.31 -34.21
N SER A 644 -0.46 -11.70 -34.80
CA SER A 644 -1.01 -10.41 -34.38
C SER A 644 -2.53 -10.40 -34.55
N ALA A 645 -3.23 -9.87 -33.55
CA ALA A 645 -4.68 -9.76 -33.51
C ALA A 645 -5.09 -8.31 -33.24
N VAL A 646 -5.82 -7.71 -34.18
CA VAL A 646 -6.43 -6.39 -34.02
C VAL A 646 -7.86 -6.58 -33.49
N LEU A 647 -8.08 -6.26 -32.22
CA LEU A 647 -9.34 -6.48 -31.52
C LEU A 647 -10.19 -5.22 -31.40
N ALA A 648 -9.56 -4.04 -31.41
CA ALA A 648 -10.26 -2.76 -31.47
C ALA A 648 -9.66 -1.89 -32.59
N PRO A 649 -10.29 -1.83 -33.77
CA PRO A 649 -9.79 -1.01 -34.86
C PRO A 649 -9.66 0.47 -34.48
N ALA A 650 -8.61 1.13 -34.97
CA ALA A 650 -8.38 2.56 -34.73
C ALA A 650 -9.61 3.39 -35.17
N GLY A 651 -9.98 4.37 -34.34
CA GLY A 651 -11.15 5.23 -34.60
C GLY A 651 -12.50 4.64 -34.17
N SER A 652 -12.56 3.40 -33.68
CA SER A 652 -13.80 2.80 -33.15
C SER A 652 -14.23 3.33 -31.78
N GLY A 653 -13.37 4.09 -31.09
CA GLY A 653 -13.59 4.53 -29.70
C GLY A 653 -13.51 3.40 -28.65
N ARG A 654 -13.20 2.17 -29.10
CA ARG A 654 -12.98 0.99 -28.27
C ARG A 654 -11.50 0.77 -28.06
N ARG A 655 -11.14 0.15 -26.95
CA ARG A 655 -9.76 -0.19 -26.61
C ARG A 655 -9.72 -1.47 -25.78
N ILE A 656 -8.53 -2.04 -25.56
CA ILE A 656 -8.38 -3.12 -24.58
C ILE A 656 -8.58 -2.52 -23.19
N LEU A 657 -9.47 -3.12 -22.40
CA LEU A 657 -9.84 -2.66 -21.05
C LEU A 657 -9.24 -3.54 -19.95
N ALA A 658 -9.01 -4.83 -20.25
CA ALA A 658 -8.35 -5.76 -19.35
C ALA A 658 -7.73 -6.91 -20.14
N VAL A 659 -6.58 -7.41 -19.67
CA VAL A 659 -5.99 -8.68 -20.09
C VAL A 659 -5.74 -9.50 -18.83
N ALA A 660 -6.13 -10.78 -18.83
CA ALA A 660 -5.85 -11.71 -17.73
C ALA A 660 -5.20 -12.98 -18.27
N ALA A 661 -4.15 -13.43 -17.58
CA ALA A 661 -3.39 -14.64 -17.88
C ALA A 661 -3.30 -15.53 -16.64
N HIS A 662 -2.92 -16.80 -16.82
CA HIS A 662 -2.60 -17.67 -15.70
C HIS A 662 -1.38 -17.14 -14.94
N LEU A 663 -1.40 -17.30 -13.62
CA LEU A 663 -0.22 -17.05 -12.81
C LEU A 663 0.86 -18.10 -13.12
N PRO A 664 2.13 -17.69 -13.31
CA PRO A 664 3.22 -18.65 -13.50
C PRO A 664 3.31 -19.66 -12.35
N GLY A 665 3.42 -20.95 -12.71
CA GLY A 665 3.51 -22.04 -11.73
C GLY A 665 2.20 -22.37 -11.01
N GLU A 666 1.04 -21.95 -11.53
CA GLU A 666 -0.26 -22.43 -11.05
C GLU A 666 -0.34 -23.97 -11.15
N THR A 667 -0.63 -24.63 -10.02
CA THR A 667 -0.84 -26.08 -9.96
C THR A 667 -2.33 -26.41 -10.00
N VAL A 668 -2.68 -27.50 -10.69
CA VAL A 668 -4.05 -28.01 -10.78
C VAL A 668 -4.06 -29.45 -10.30
N TYR A 669 -4.80 -29.72 -9.22
CA TYR A 669 -4.85 -31.06 -8.62
C TYR A 669 -5.63 -32.06 -9.47
N SER A 670 -6.83 -31.70 -9.92
CA SER A 670 -7.71 -32.59 -10.69
C SER A 670 -7.94 -32.09 -12.13
N PRO A 671 -7.57 -32.87 -13.16
CA PRO A 671 -7.77 -32.51 -14.56
C PRO A 671 -9.21 -32.71 -15.05
N ALA A 672 -10.03 -33.45 -14.29
CA ALA A 672 -11.41 -33.73 -14.62
C ALA A 672 -12.33 -33.43 -13.44
N ARG A 673 -13.63 -33.33 -13.74
CA ARG A 673 -14.71 -33.23 -12.76
C ARG A 673 -15.65 -34.41 -12.92
N VAL A 674 -16.09 -34.96 -11.79
CA VAL A 674 -17.11 -36.01 -11.76
C VAL A 674 -18.49 -35.35 -11.79
N LEU A 675 -19.32 -35.74 -12.77
CA LEU A 675 -20.70 -35.28 -12.92
C LEU A 675 -21.65 -36.08 -12.04
N GLY A 676 -22.89 -35.60 -11.87
CA GLY A 676 -23.88 -36.23 -11.00
C GLY A 676 -24.27 -37.66 -11.43
N ASN A 677 -24.08 -38.00 -12.70
CA ASN A 677 -24.29 -39.32 -13.27
C ASN A 677 -23.04 -40.25 -13.17
N GLY A 678 -21.94 -39.77 -12.58
CA GLY A 678 -20.68 -40.51 -12.44
C GLY A 678 -19.75 -40.43 -13.67
N GLU A 679 -20.14 -39.72 -14.73
CA GLU A 679 -19.29 -39.47 -15.89
C GLU A 679 -18.21 -38.42 -15.58
N LEU A 680 -17.14 -38.44 -16.37
CA LEU A 680 -16.04 -37.49 -16.26
C LEU A 680 -16.17 -36.39 -17.30
N LYS A 681 -16.04 -35.13 -16.84
CA LYS A 681 -15.90 -33.96 -17.70
C LYS A 681 -14.47 -33.41 -17.58
N PHE A 682 -13.71 -33.46 -18.66
CA PHE A 682 -12.31 -33.03 -18.67
C PHE A 682 -12.21 -31.52 -18.81
N LYS A 683 -11.44 -30.89 -17.93
CA LYS A 683 -11.18 -29.45 -17.97
C LYS A 683 -10.20 -29.15 -19.10
N TYR A 684 -10.43 -28.07 -19.85
CA TYR A 684 -9.42 -27.57 -20.77
C TYR A 684 -8.39 -26.73 -20.01
N LEU A 685 -7.20 -27.30 -19.77
CA LEU A 685 -6.15 -26.74 -18.92
C LEU A 685 -4.97 -26.24 -19.76
N ASN A 686 -5.18 -25.20 -20.56
CA ASN A 686 -4.12 -24.58 -21.33
C ASN A 686 -3.51 -23.38 -20.57
N PRO A 687 -2.27 -23.48 -20.06
CA PRO A 687 -1.62 -22.40 -19.29
C PRO A 687 -1.36 -21.14 -20.13
N ASN A 688 -1.42 -21.26 -21.46
CA ASN A 688 -1.23 -20.15 -22.39
C ASN A 688 -2.55 -19.48 -22.78
N THR A 689 -3.64 -19.73 -22.05
CA THR A 689 -4.91 -19.03 -22.30
C THR A 689 -4.81 -17.57 -21.84
N LEU A 690 -5.35 -16.66 -22.64
CA LEU A 690 -5.47 -15.23 -22.34
C LEU A 690 -6.93 -14.80 -22.45
N LEU A 691 -7.43 -14.14 -21.42
CA LEU A 691 -8.66 -13.37 -21.51
C LEU A 691 -8.33 -11.95 -21.93
N VAL A 692 -9.05 -11.45 -22.93
CA VAL A 692 -8.95 -10.07 -23.41
C VAL A 692 -10.34 -9.46 -23.46
N ALA A 693 -10.51 -8.35 -22.75
CA ALA A 693 -11.75 -7.58 -22.72
C ALA A 693 -11.57 -6.28 -23.52
N VAL A 694 -12.46 -6.05 -24.49
CA VAL A 694 -12.40 -4.92 -25.42
C VAL A 694 -13.73 -4.19 -25.44
N GLY A 695 -13.70 -2.89 -25.20
CA GLY A 695 -14.92 -2.09 -25.18
C GLY A 695 -14.63 -0.60 -24.99
N PRO A 696 -15.68 0.22 -24.83
CA PRO A 696 -15.53 1.62 -24.51
C PRO A 696 -15.06 1.81 -23.05
N PRO A 697 -14.18 2.80 -22.80
CA PRO A 697 -13.81 3.17 -21.43
C PRO A 697 -15.02 3.74 -20.67
N ALA A 698 -14.89 3.83 -19.34
CA ALA A 698 -15.93 4.41 -18.49
C ALA A 698 -16.34 5.82 -18.97
N GLY A 699 -17.64 6.04 -19.17
CA GLY A 699 -18.18 7.32 -19.65
C GLY A 699 -17.90 7.63 -21.14
N GLY A 700 -17.34 6.69 -21.91
CA GLY A 700 -17.15 6.84 -23.34
C GLY A 700 -18.47 7.09 -24.09
N ARG A 701 -18.44 7.93 -25.14
CA ARG A 701 -19.60 8.18 -26.00
C ARG A 701 -19.57 7.22 -27.19
N GLY A 702 -20.68 6.51 -27.45
CA GLY A 702 -20.79 5.55 -28.56
C GLY A 702 -21.58 4.31 -28.19
N GLU A 703 -21.46 3.28 -29.03
CA GLU A 703 -22.07 1.97 -28.79
C GLU A 703 -21.41 1.27 -27.59
N GLN A 704 -22.19 1.02 -26.54
CA GLN A 704 -21.74 0.41 -25.29
C GLN A 704 -21.72 -1.11 -25.40
N THR A 705 -20.82 -1.67 -26.20
CA THR A 705 -20.69 -3.13 -26.35
C THR A 705 -19.33 -3.58 -25.83
N LEU A 706 -19.31 -4.41 -24.79
CA LEU A 706 -18.10 -5.03 -24.26
C LEU A 706 -17.94 -6.42 -24.87
N THR A 707 -16.81 -6.69 -25.51
CA THR A 707 -16.49 -8.02 -26.06
C THR A 707 -15.38 -8.64 -25.26
N VAL A 708 -15.61 -9.85 -24.74
CA VAL A 708 -14.60 -10.65 -24.04
C VAL A 708 -14.24 -11.85 -24.90
N ALA A 709 -12.95 -12.06 -25.13
CA ALA A 709 -12.43 -13.18 -25.89
C ALA A 709 -11.40 -13.95 -25.06
N LEU A 710 -11.45 -15.28 -25.13
CA LEU A 710 -10.40 -16.17 -24.69
C LEU A 710 -9.56 -16.55 -25.91
N LEU A 711 -8.27 -16.22 -25.89
CA LEU A 711 -7.30 -16.48 -26.94
C LEU A 711 -6.25 -17.46 -26.44
N ASP A 712 -5.68 -18.26 -27.34
CA ASP A 712 -4.43 -18.98 -27.09
C ASP A 712 -3.24 -18.04 -27.36
N ALA A 713 -2.39 -17.80 -26.36
CA ALA A 713 -1.25 -16.87 -26.44
C ALA A 713 -0.15 -17.33 -27.41
N VAL A 714 -0.06 -18.64 -27.70
CA VAL A 714 0.98 -19.20 -28.57
C VAL A 714 0.60 -19.00 -30.03
N THR A 715 -0.68 -19.22 -30.37
CA THR A 715 -1.17 -19.28 -31.75
C THR A 715 -2.04 -18.09 -32.16
N GLY A 716 -2.55 -17.30 -31.21
CA GLY A 716 -3.50 -16.21 -31.47
C GLY A 716 -4.92 -16.70 -31.76
N ARG A 717 -5.20 -18.01 -31.64
CA ARG A 717 -6.51 -18.58 -31.93
C ARG A 717 -7.55 -18.15 -30.90
N THR A 718 -8.71 -17.70 -31.36
CA THR A 718 -9.86 -17.48 -30.49
C THR A 718 -10.48 -18.80 -30.07
N LEU A 719 -10.43 -19.09 -28.76
CA LEU A 719 -11.02 -20.27 -28.13
C LEU A 719 -12.50 -20.06 -27.80
N PHE A 720 -12.84 -18.85 -27.35
CA PHE A 720 -14.21 -18.44 -27.02
C PHE A 720 -14.35 -16.92 -27.18
N SER A 721 -15.54 -16.44 -27.54
CA SER A 721 -15.85 -15.02 -27.55
C SER A 721 -17.31 -14.75 -27.20
N GLN A 722 -17.55 -13.69 -26.44
CA GLN A 722 -18.87 -13.25 -26.00
C GLN A 722 -18.95 -11.73 -26.01
N ALA A 723 -20.09 -11.20 -26.47
CA ALA A 723 -20.40 -9.78 -26.43
C ALA A 723 -21.48 -9.50 -25.37
N HIS A 724 -21.31 -8.41 -24.63
CA HIS A 724 -22.27 -7.85 -23.69
C HIS A 724 -22.73 -6.50 -24.23
N GLU A 725 -24.00 -6.43 -24.62
CA GLU A 725 -24.64 -5.20 -25.02
C GLU A 725 -24.93 -4.32 -23.80
N GLY A 726 -24.89 -3.00 -23.98
CA GLY A 726 -25.09 -2.04 -22.89
C GLY A 726 -24.03 -2.12 -21.77
N ALA A 727 -22.79 -2.52 -22.07
CA ALA A 727 -21.72 -2.71 -21.09
C ALA A 727 -20.48 -1.84 -21.40
N SER A 728 -19.83 -1.35 -20.35
CA SER A 728 -18.66 -0.47 -20.43
C SER A 728 -17.61 -0.81 -19.39
N GLY A 729 -16.40 -0.26 -19.56
CA GLY A 729 -15.37 -0.30 -18.52
C GLY A 729 -15.73 0.51 -17.26
N PRO A 730 -14.96 0.39 -16.17
CA PRO A 730 -13.77 -0.46 -16.03
C PRO A 730 -14.10 -1.96 -16.00
N VAL A 731 -13.16 -2.78 -16.47
CA VAL A 731 -13.26 -4.26 -16.45
C VAL A 731 -12.13 -4.81 -15.62
N HIS A 732 -12.44 -5.74 -14.72
CA HIS A 732 -11.44 -6.50 -13.97
C HIS A 732 -11.66 -7.98 -14.26
N ALA A 733 -10.59 -8.71 -14.55
CA ALA A 733 -10.67 -10.11 -14.95
C ALA A 733 -9.60 -10.95 -14.27
N VAL A 734 -9.88 -12.23 -14.08
CA VAL A 734 -8.94 -13.23 -13.60
C VAL A 734 -9.14 -14.54 -14.32
N LEU A 735 -8.06 -15.31 -14.48
CA LEU A 735 -8.01 -16.60 -15.14
C LEU A 735 -7.34 -17.61 -14.22
N THR A 736 -7.98 -18.76 -13.99
CA THR A 736 -7.47 -19.83 -13.13
C THR A 736 -7.99 -21.18 -13.59
N GLU A 737 -7.12 -22.19 -13.65
CA GLU A 737 -7.41 -23.52 -14.18
C GLU A 737 -8.03 -23.48 -15.59
N ASN A 738 -9.34 -23.72 -15.70
CA ASN A 738 -10.11 -23.70 -16.93
C ASN A 738 -11.19 -22.61 -16.94
N MET A 739 -11.14 -21.68 -15.98
CA MET A 739 -12.18 -20.69 -15.74
C MET A 739 -11.64 -19.29 -15.83
N ALA A 740 -12.42 -18.44 -16.50
CA ALA A 740 -12.23 -17.01 -16.52
C ALA A 740 -13.41 -16.33 -15.83
N ALA A 741 -13.12 -15.39 -14.95
CA ALA A 741 -14.12 -14.55 -14.31
C ALA A 741 -13.81 -13.09 -14.59
N TYR A 742 -14.84 -12.29 -14.89
CA TYR A 742 -14.66 -10.87 -15.13
C TYR A 742 -15.85 -10.05 -14.64
N HIS A 743 -15.54 -8.85 -14.17
CA HIS A 743 -16.46 -7.91 -13.55
C HIS A 743 -16.50 -6.61 -14.37
N PHE A 744 -17.70 -6.11 -14.64
CA PHE A 744 -17.92 -4.94 -15.50
C PHE A 744 -19.22 -4.21 -15.15
N TRP A 745 -19.35 -2.97 -15.64
CA TRP A 745 -20.56 -2.17 -15.48
C TRP A 745 -21.54 -2.41 -16.62
N SER A 746 -22.80 -2.74 -16.31
CA SER A 746 -23.89 -2.73 -17.28
C SER A 746 -24.66 -1.41 -17.17
N SER A 747 -24.56 -0.60 -18.22
CA SER A 747 -25.37 0.61 -18.42
C SER A 747 -26.85 0.30 -18.60
N GLU A 748 -27.20 -0.86 -19.16
CA GLU A 748 -28.59 -1.29 -19.32
C GLU A 748 -29.22 -1.67 -17.96
N ALA A 749 -28.52 -2.48 -17.16
CA ALA A 749 -29.03 -2.91 -15.86
C ALA A 749 -28.81 -1.86 -14.74
N HIS A 750 -28.01 -0.82 -15.01
CA HIS A 750 -27.51 0.14 -14.01
C HIS A 750 -26.89 -0.55 -12.79
N ARG A 751 -26.18 -1.66 -13.02
CA ARG A 751 -25.63 -2.52 -11.98
C ARG A 751 -24.30 -3.12 -12.41
N TRP A 752 -23.49 -3.45 -11.43
CA TRP A 752 -22.30 -4.26 -11.62
C TRP A 752 -22.68 -5.71 -11.91
N GLN A 753 -22.00 -6.30 -12.90
CA GLN A 753 -22.17 -7.68 -13.31
C GLN A 753 -20.84 -8.41 -13.21
N MET A 754 -20.92 -9.70 -12.93
CA MET A 754 -19.81 -10.62 -12.93
C MET A 754 -20.17 -11.79 -13.83
N ALA A 755 -19.37 -12.05 -14.85
CA ALA A 755 -19.55 -13.16 -15.77
C ALA A 755 -18.43 -14.17 -15.62
N THR A 756 -18.75 -15.42 -15.94
CA THR A 756 -17.87 -16.58 -15.86
C THR A 756 -17.88 -17.31 -17.19
N VAL A 757 -16.74 -17.89 -17.55
CA VAL A 757 -16.59 -18.82 -18.66
C VAL A 757 -15.75 -19.98 -18.17
N GLU A 758 -16.22 -21.22 -18.35
CA GLU A 758 -15.44 -22.44 -18.14
C GLU A 758 -15.27 -23.19 -19.46
N LEU A 759 -14.03 -23.58 -19.76
CA LEU A 759 -13.70 -24.37 -20.94
C LEU A 759 -13.50 -25.85 -20.57
N TYR A 760 -14.06 -26.74 -21.37
CA TYR A 760 -13.98 -28.19 -21.22
C TYR A 760 -13.54 -28.82 -22.54
N ASP A 761 -12.81 -29.94 -22.43
CA ASP A 761 -12.49 -30.79 -23.58
C ASP A 761 -13.72 -31.62 -23.95
N ALA A 762 -14.18 -31.47 -25.19
CA ALA A 762 -15.34 -32.15 -25.76
C ALA A 762 -14.96 -33.43 -26.52
N SER A 763 -13.70 -33.86 -26.44
CA SER A 763 -13.25 -35.13 -27.01
C SER A 763 -14.00 -36.29 -26.35
N PRO A 764 -14.34 -37.36 -27.09
CA PRO A 764 -15.01 -38.52 -26.51
C PRO A 764 -14.23 -39.07 -25.30
N PRO A 765 -14.88 -39.33 -24.15
CA PRO A 765 -14.19 -39.75 -22.94
C PRO A 765 -13.58 -41.14 -23.13
N THR A 766 -12.25 -41.21 -23.21
CA THR A 766 -11.51 -42.47 -23.32
C THR A 766 -11.16 -43.05 -21.94
N LEU A 767 -11.15 -42.20 -20.91
CA LEU A 767 -10.69 -42.52 -19.57
C LEU A 767 -11.85 -42.64 -18.57
N LYS A 768 -11.72 -43.57 -17.63
CA LYS A 768 -12.62 -43.76 -16.49
C LYS A 768 -12.03 -43.18 -15.21
N VAL A 769 -12.86 -43.05 -14.18
CA VAL A 769 -12.45 -42.59 -12.84
C VAL A 769 -11.31 -43.44 -12.28
N SER A 770 -11.32 -44.75 -12.52
CA SER A 770 -10.25 -45.68 -12.11
C SER A 770 -8.90 -45.32 -12.73
N ASP A 771 -8.91 -44.84 -13.97
CA ASP A 771 -7.70 -44.56 -14.73
C ASP A 771 -7.07 -43.25 -14.25
N LEU A 772 -7.90 -42.29 -13.81
CA LEU A 772 -7.45 -41.05 -13.16
C LEU A 772 -6.99 -41.26 -11.71
N ALA A 773 -7.62 -42.18 -10.97
CA ALA A 773 -7.32 -42.39 -9.55
C ALA A 773 -6.09 -43.28 -9.32
N PHE A 774 -5.81 -44.22 -10.23
CA PHE A 774 -4.79 -45.26 -10.04
C PHE A 774 -3.83 -45.43 -11.22
N GLY A 775 -3.98 -44.68 -12.31
CA GLY A 775 -3.16 -44.77 -13.51
C GLY A 775 -2.27 -43.54 -13.74
N GLU A 776 -1.20 -43.72 -14.52
CA GLU A 776 -0.44 -42.61 -15.10
C GLU A 776 -1.09 -42.21 -16.43
N THR A 777 -1.80 -41.09 -16.45
CA THR A 777 -2.46 -40.57 -17.65
C THR A 777 -1.68 -39.38 -18.20
N ASN A 778 -0.99 -39.56 -19.33
CA ASN A 778 -0.28 -38.48 -20.00
C ASN A 778 -1.26 -37.75 -20.94
N LEU A 779 -1.98 -36.75 -20.40
CA LEU A 779 -3.01 -35.96 -21.11
C LEU A 779 -2.47 -34.66 -21.72
N THR A 780 -1.17 -34.59 -22.01
CA THR A 780 -0.57 -33.37 -22.54
C THR A 780 -0.96 -33.15 -24.01
N SER A 781 -1.53 -31.98 -24.31
CA SER A 781 -1.85 -31.52 -25.67
C SER A 781 -1.07 -30.24 -25.98
N SER A 782 -0.74 -30.02 -27.25
CA SER A 782 -0.04 -28.83 -27.69
C SER A 782 -1.04 -27.71 -28.01
N SER A 783 -0.69 -26.44 -27.76
CA SER A 783 -1.46 -25.28 -28.25
C SER A 783 -1.71 -25.29 -29.77
N TRP A 784 -0.89 -26.00 -30.54
CA TRP A 784 -1.06 -26.15 -31.99
C TRP A 784 -2.15 -27.16 -32.38
N ASP A 785 -2.47 -28.11 -31.51
CA ASP A 785 -3.46 -29.18 -31.71
C ASP A 785 -4.54 -29.11 -30.64
N VAL A 786 -5.42 -28.10 -30.79
CA VAL A 786 -6.49 -27.82 -29.83
C VAL A 786 -7.63 -28.84 -30.03
N PRO A 787 -8.04 -29.58 -28.97
CA PRO A 787 -9.18 -30.48 -29.04
C PRO A 787 -10.50 -29.70 -29.27
N PRO A 788 -11.58 -30.37 -29.69
CA PRO A 788 -12.89 -29.73 -29.69
C PRO A 788 -13.24 -29.24 -28.28
N LEU A 789 -13.71 -28.00 -28.16
CA LEU A 789 -14.00 -27.36 -26.89
C LEU A 789 -15.51 -27.22 -26.65
N GLU A 790 -15.92 -27.43 -25.40
CA GLU A 790 -17.23 -27.05 -24.89
C GLU A 790 -17.05 -25.90 -23.89
N ALA A 791 -17.72 -24.77 -24.14
CA ALA A 791 -17.68 -23.60 -23.26
C ALA A 791 -19.01 -23.45 -22.50
N GLY A 792 -18.94 -23.40 -21.17
CA GLY A 792 -20.05 -22.97 -20.32
C GLY A 792 -19.87 -21.51 -19.94
N SER A 793 -20.87 -20.66 -20.17
CA SER A 793 -20.83 -19.25 -19.77
C SER A 793 -22.09 -18.86 -19.01
N GLN A 794 -21.93 -18.00 -18.00
CA GLN A 794 -23.05 -17.43 -17.25
C GLN A 794 -22.73 -16.03 -16.73
N THR A 795 -23.75 -15.20 -16.58
CA THR A 795 -23.61 -13.84 -16.01
C THR A 795 -24.45 -13.69 -14.75
N PHE A 796 -23.89 -13.01 -13.74
CA PHE A 796 -24.50 -12.77 -12.44
C PHE A 796 -24.48 -11.27 -12.11
N LEU A 797 -25.42 -10.83 -11.29
CA LEU A 797 -25.42 -9.51 -10.65
C LEU A 797 -24.49 -9.55 -9.43
N CYS A 798 -23.56 -8.59 -9.36
CA CYS A 798 -22.70 -8.37 -8.21
C CYS A 798 -23.07 -7.04 -7.56
N ARG A 799 -23.24 -7.01 -6.23
CA ARG A 799 -23.50 -5.75 -5.52
C ARG A 799 -22.22 -4.98 -5.16
N LEU A 800 -21.07 -5.63 -5.20
CA LEU A 800 -19.80 -5.04 -4.77
C LEU A 800 -19.07 -4.42 -5.98
N PRO A 801 -18.85 -3.10 -6.00
CA PRO A 801 -17.88 -2.52 -6.90
C PRO A 801 -16.48 -3.00 -6.52
N VAL A 802 -15.70 -3.47 -7.50
CA VAL A 802 -14.32 -3.91 -7.31
C VAL A 802 -13.34 -3.03 -8.07
N VAL A 803 -12.14 -2.92 -7.53
CA VAL A 803 -10.96 -2.29 -8.15
C VAL A 803 -9.98 -3.32 -8.72
N GLY A 804 -10.21 -4.61 -8.44
CA GLY A 804 -9.39 -5.71 -8.93
C GLY A 804 -9.98 -7.07 -8.58
N LEU A 805 -9.49 -8.10 -9.26
CA LEU A 805 -9.78 -9.51 -8.98
C LEU A 805 -8.47 -10.26 -8.75
N SER A 806 -8.48 -11.24 -7.85
CA SER A 806 -7.38 -12.19 -7.64
C SER A 806 -7.95 -13.57 -7.31
N VAL A 807 -7.10 -14.58 -7.15
CA VAL A 807 -7.49 -15.96 -6.84
C VAL A 807 -6.59 -16.54 -5.76
N THR A 808 -7.19 -17.30 -4.85
CA THR A 808 -6.47 -18.05 -3.82
C THR A 808 -5.59 -19.15 -4.42
N ARG A 809 -4.39 -19.35 -3.88
CA ARG A 809 -3.44 -20.37 -4.33
C ARG A 809 -2.91 -21.19 -3.16
N SER A 810 -2.85 -22.50 -3.33
CA SER A 810 -2.18 -23.45 -2.45
C SER A 810 -1.06 -24.17 -3.20
N LEU A 811 -0.23 -24.90 -2.47
CA LEU A 811 0.98 -25.53 -3.00
C LEU A 811 0.68 -26.60 -4.07
N ARG A 812 -0.38 -27.40 -3.88
CA ARG A 812 -0.78 -28.50 -4.77
C ARG A 812 -2.10 -28.24 -5.50
N GLY A 813 -2.80 -27.15 -5.19
CA GLY A 813 -4.08 -26.80 -5.81
C GLY A 813 -5.24 -27.75 -5.45
N ASN A 814 -5.17 -28.42 -4.31
CA ASN A 814 -6.21 -29.33 -3.79
C ASN A 814 -7.27 -28.57 -2.96
N THR A 815 -6.87 -27.56 -2.18
CA THR A 815 -7.83 -26.72 -1.43
C THR A 815 -8.81 -26.03 -2.38
N ALA A 816 -10.06 -25.82 -1.94
CA ALA A 816 -11.06 -25.17 -2.75
C ALA A 816 -10.64 -23.74 -3.15
N LYS A 817 -10.63 -23.46 -4.46
CA LYS A 817 -10.30 -22.13 -4.99
C LYS A 817 -11.43 -21.13 -4.77
N GLN A 818 -11.06 -19.91 -4.41
CA GLN A 818 -11.95 -18.77 -4.24
C GLN A 818 -11.46 -17.60 -5.12
N VAL A 819 -12.41 -16.86 -5.69
CA VAL A 819 -12.13 -15.60 -6.39
C VAL A 819 -12.20 -14.46 -5.37
N MET A 820 -11.12 -13.70 -5.28
CA MET A 820 -10.96 -12.59 -4.36
C MET A 820 -11.45 -11.31 -5.05
N LEU A 821 -12.50 -10.71 -4.50
CA LEU A 821 -13.05 -9.42 -4.95
C LEU A 821 -12.38 -8.31 -4.13
N LEU A 822 -11.53 -7.50 -4.75
CA LEU A 822 -10.90 -6.34 -4.10
C LEU A 822 -11.90 -5.19 -4.21
N THR A 823 -12.64 -4.92 -3.13
CA THR A 823 -13.73 -3.94 -3.16
C THR A 823 -13.21 -2.51 -3.14
N GLN A 824 -13.95 -1.58 -3.75
CA GLN A 824 -13.63 -0.14 -3.69
C GLN A 824 -13.65 0.43 -2.26
N ALA A 825 -14.36 -0.23 -1.34
CA ALA A 825 -14.38 0.12 0.08
C ALA A 825 -13.08 -0.22 0.83
N GLY A 826 -12.14 -0.94 0.20
CA GLY A 826 -10.87 -1.33 0.82
C GLY A 826 -10.92 -2.67 1.54
N GLN A 827 -11.90 -3.54 1.22
CA GLN A 827 -12.00 -4.88 1.80
C GLN A 827 -11.80 -5.96 0.73
N VAL A 828 -11.30 -7.12 1.15
CA VAL A 828 -11.11 -8.28 0.28
C VAL A 828 -12.20 -9.31 0.59
N TYR A 829 -13.07 -9.59 -0.37
CA TYR A 829 -14.13 -10.59 -0.21
C TYR A 829 -13.75 -11.89 -0.91
N LEU A 830 -13.90 -13.02 -0.22
CA LEU A 830 -13.62 -14.36 -0.75
C LEU A 830 -14.89 -14.99 -1.31
N LEU A 831 -15.02 -15.03 -2.65
CA LEU A 831 -16.13 -15.67 -3.32
C LEU A 831 -15.79 -17.12 -3.68
N ASP A 832 -16.52 -18.07 -3.11
CA ASP A 832 -16.40 -19.48 -3.47
C ASP A 832 -16.69 -19.68 -4.96
N ARG A 833 -15.75 -20.34 -5.67
CA ARG A 833 -15.85 -20.60 -7.11
C ARG A 833 -17.16 -21.28 -7.50
N ARG A 834 -17.77 -22.09 -6.62
CA ARG A 834 -19.05 -22.79 -6.92
C ARG A 834 -20.20 -21.83 -7.19
N PHE A 835 -20.17 -20.60 -6.68
CA PHE A 835 -21.16 -19.58 -7.04
C PHE A 835 -20.98 -19.01 -8.44
N LEU A 836 -19.78 -19.15 -9.01
CA LEU A 836 -19.43 -18.74 -10.37
C LEU A 836 -19.39 -19.92 -11.35
N ASP A 837 -19.95 -21.07 -10.98
CA ASP A 837 -20.05 -22.21 -11.89
C ASP A 837 -21.22 -21.99 -12.87
N PRO A 838 -20.99 -22.01 -14.19
CA PRO A 838 -22.05 -21.81 -15.19
C PRO A 838 -23.08 -22.95 -15.20
N ARG A 839 -22.77 -24.11 -14.62
CA ARG A 839 -23.63 -25.31 -14.59
C ARG A 839 -24.55 -25.36 -13.37
N ARG A 840 -24.59 -24.30 -12.56
CA ARG A 840 -25.51 -24.20 -11.41
C ARG A 840 -26.96 -24.49 -11.87
N PRO A 841 -27.66 -25.45 -11.25
CA PRO A 841 -28.96 -25.88 -11.74
C PRO A 841 -30.02 -24.80 -11.55
N ILE A 842 -30.82 -24.54 -12.58
CA ILE A 842 -32.00 -23.67 -12.50
C ILE A 842 -33.13 -24.51 -11.93
N VAL A 843 -33.42 -24.32 -10.64
CA VAL A 843 -34.48 -25.05 -9.94
C VAL A 843 -35.70 -24.13 -9.79
N PRO A 844 -36.90 -24.55 -10.25
CA PRO A 844 -38.11 -23.75 -10.08
C PRO A 844 -38.42 -23.48 -8.60
N PRO A 845 -39.01 -22.32 -8.26
CA PRO A 845 -39.38 -22.00 -6.87
C PRO A 845 -40.25 -23.09 -6.23
N GLY A 846 -39.87 -23.52 -5.03
CA GLY A 846 -40.60 -24.57 -4.27
C GLY A 846 -40.27 -26.01 -4.66
N GLN A 847 -39.40 -26.24 -5.65
CA GLN A 847 -38.93 -27.57 -6.04
C GLN A 847 -37.55 -27.87 -5.45
N LYS A 848 -37.23 -29.16 -5.33
CA LYS A 848 -35.90 -29.64 -4.92
C LYS A 848 -35.08 -30.00 -6.16
N PRO A 849 -33.74 -29.88 -6.10
CA PRO A 849 -32.87 -30.41 -7.14
C PRO A 849 -33.12 -31.91 -7.37
N THR A 850 -32.97 -32.37 -8.60
CA THR A 850 -32.97 -33.81 -8.93
C THR A 850 -31.81 -34.53 -8.21
N PRO A 851 -31.88 -35.86 -7.99
CA PRO A 851 -30.79 -36.61 -7.35
C PRO A 851 -29.44 -36.41 -8.04
N GLU A 852 -29.43 -36.34 -9.38
CA GLU A 852 -28.23 -36.12 -10.19
C GLU A 852 -27.67 -34.70 -9.98
N GLN A 853 -28.55 -33.68 -9.99
CA GLN A 853 -28.13 -32.30 -9.70
C GLN A 853 -27.63 -32.12 -8.26
N ALA A 854 -28.26 -32.82 -7.31
CA ALA A 854 -27.85 -32.81 -5.90
C ALA A 854 -26.49 -33.50 -5.70
N ALA A 855 -26.19 -34.54 -6.47
CA ALA A 855 -24.92 -35.26 -6.41
C ALA A 855 -23.72 -34.37 -6.78
N GLU A 856 -23.89 -33.36 -7.64
CA GLU A 856 -22.82 -32.40 -8.00
C GLU A 856 -22.53 -31.34 -6.93
N GLN A 857 -23.36 -31.25 -5.89
CA GLN A 857 -23.21 -30.30 -4.78
C GLN A 857 -23.08 -28.82 -5.21
N LEU A 858 -23.70 -28.47 -6.34
CA LEU A 858 -23.74 -27.10 -6.82
C LEU A 858 -24.89 -26.30 -6.21
N PRO A 859 -24.65 -25.04 -5.80
CA PRO A 859 -25.74 -24.18 -5.35
C PRO A 859 -26.67 -23.86 -6.54
N ALA A 860 -27.99 -23.92 -6.31
CA ALA A 860 -28.97 -23.56 -7.34
C ALA A 860 -28.71 -22.15 -7.90
N TYR A 861 -28.94 -21.96 -9.19
CA TYR A 861 -28.71 -20.68 -9.85
C TYR A 861 -29.57 -19.58 -9.23
N GLN A 862 -28.92 -18.45 -8.95
CA GLN A 862 -29.56 -17.21 -8.55
C GLN A 862 -28.88 -16.11 -9.36
N ALA A 863 -29.67 -15.20 -9.92
CA ALA A 863 -29.14 -14.11 -10.73
C ALA A 863 -28.22 -13.20 -9.91
N GLU A 864 -28.50 -13.00 -8.63
CA GLU A 864 -27.66 -12.22 -7.72
C GLU A 864 -26.72 -13.11 -6.90
N LEU A 865 -25.46 -12.70 -6.78
CA LEU A 865 -24.49 -13.42 -5.98
C LEU A 865 -24.82 -13.30 -4.48
N PRO A 866 -24.86 -14.42 -3.73
CA PRO A 866 -25.17 -14.40 -2.31
C PRO A 866 -23.94 -13.96 -1.51
N LEU A 867 -23.87 -12.67 -1.20
CA LEU A 867 -22.77 -12.10 -0.44
C LEU A 867 -23.03 -12.20 1.07
N SER A 868 -22.04 -12.68 1.83
CA SER A 868 -22.12 -12.90 3.27
C SER A 868 -20.98 -12.20 4.01
N GLY A 869 -21.29 -11.46 5.08
CA GLY A 869 -20.30 -10.67 5.83
C GLY A 869 -19.06 -11.44 6.31
N PRO A 870 -19.17 -12.67 6.85
CA PRO A 870 -18.01 -13.44 7.30
C PRO A 870 -17.01 -13.85 6.21
N MET A 871 -17.33 -13.67 4.93
CA MET A 871 -16.42 -14.01 3.82
C MET A 871 -15.41 -12.90 3.50
N PHE A 872 -15.45 -11.76 4.21
CA PHE A 872 -14.42 -10.74 4.10
C PHE A 872 -13.13 -11.20 4.81
N ALA A 873 -12.07 -11.44 4.04
CA ALA A 873 -10.75 -11.79 4.54
C ALA A 873 -10.14 -10.70 5.43
N THR A 874 -10.51 -9.44 5.19
CA THR A 874 -10.08 -8.29 5.99
C THR A 874 -10.93 -8.07 7.23
N LEU A 875 -11.88 -8.94 7.55
CA LEU A 875 -12.80 -8.79 8.68
C LEU A 875 -13.49 -7.42 8.66
N ASN A 876 -13.29 -6.60 9.70
CA ASN A 876 -13.78 -5.23 9.83
C ASN A 876 -12.73 -4.18 9.43
N HIS A 877 -11.54 -4.58 8.97
CA HIS A 877 -10.49 -3.70 8.53
C HIS A 877 -10.72 -3.23 7.09
N GLU A 878 -10.53 -1.94 6.88
CA GLU A 878 -10.54 -1.29 5.58
C GLU A 878 -9.11 -0.88 5.21
N VAL A 879 -8.56 -1.52 4.18
CA VAL A 879 -7.30 -1.17 3.53
C VAL A 879 -7.57 0.00 2.59
N LYS A 880 -7.23 1.22 3.00
CA LYS A 880 -7.50 2.40 2.17
C LYS A 880 -6.71 2.32 0.86
N ARG A 881 -7.36 2.72 -0.24
CA ARG A 881 -6.81 2.65 -1.61
C ARG A 881 -6.19 1.29 -1.92
N LEU A 882 -6.91 0.20 -1.64
CA LEU A 882 -6.49 -1.17 -1.97
C LEU A 882 -6.16 -1.25 -3.47
N ARG A 883 -4.90 -1.50 -3.81
CA ARG A 883 -4.41 -1.59 -5.20
C ARG A 883 -4.24 -3.03 -5.66
N GLY A 884 -3.84 -3.91 -4.75
CA GLY A 884 -3.56 -5.29 -5.07
C GLY A 884 -3.54 -6.20 -3.86
N VAL A 885 -3.47 -7.50 -4.13
CA VAL A 885 -3.29 -8.54 -3.11
C VAL A 885 -2.23 -9.52 -3.62
N ALA A 886 -1.23 -9.77 -2.79
CA ALA A 886 -0.26 -10.84 -3.00
C ALA A 886 -0.68 -12.07 -2.18
N VAL A 887 -0.64 -13.25 -2.81
CA VAL A 887 -1.01 -14.52 -2.19
C VAL A 887 0.12 -15.52 -2.37
N GLU A 888 0.52 -16.16 -1.28
CA GLU A 888 1.58 -17.16 -1.26
C GLU A 888 1.10 -18.43 -0.55
N ALA A 889 1.46 -19.59 -1.09
CA ALA A 889 1.13 -20.87 -0.44
C ALA A 889 1.99 -21.08 0.81
N ALA A 890 1.38 -21.62 1.86
CA ALA A 890 2.13 -22.22 2.97
C ALA A 890 2.59 -23.63 2.58
N GLU A 891 3.43 -24.26 3.40
CA GLU A 891 3.80 -25.68 3.22
C GLU A 891 2.59 -26.60 3.44
N LEU A 892 1.69 -26.18 4.33
CA LEU A 892 0.39 -26.82 4.53
C LEU A 892 -0.60 -26.42 3.44
N GLU A 893 -1.15 -27.44 2.77
CA GLU A 893 -2.04 -27.29 1.61
C GLU A 893 -3.34 -26.54 1.96
N SER A 894 -3.80 -26.63 3.21
CA SER A 894 -5.01 -25.96 3.67
C SER A 894 -4.86 -24.45 3.81
N THR A 895 -3.62 -23.96 3.94
CA THR A 895 -3.31 -22.60 4.38
C THR A 895 -2.53 -21.83 3.32
N MET A 896 -2.82 -20.54 3.23
CA MET A 896 -2.09 -19.59 2.39
C MET A 896 -1.97 -18.25 3.10
N LEU A 897 -0.99 -17.46 2.69
CA LEU A 897 -0.68 -16.16 3.24
C LEU A 897 -1.19 -15.09 2.27
N MET A 898 -1.81 -14.03 2.79
CA MET A 898 -2.37 -12.95 2.00
C MET A 898 -1.84 -11.62 2.51
N LEU A 899 -1.31 -10.79 1.62
CA LEU A 899 -1.02 -9.38 1.86
C LEU A 899 -1.87 -8.51 0.92
N GLY A 900 -2.83 -7.77 1.46
CA GLY A 900 -3.49 -6.66 0.77
C GLY A 900 -2.65 -5.41 0.89
N HIS A 901 -2.32 -4.78 -0.25
CA HIS A 901 -1.51 -3.56 -0.28
C HIS A 901 -2.20 -2.42 -1.03
N GLY A 902 -2.11 -1.22 -0.44
CA GLY A 902 -2.72 0.00 -0.93
C GLY A 902 -2.03 1.22 -0.31
N LEU A 903 -2.81 2.19 0.17
CA LEU A 903 -2.31 3.18 1.14
C LEU A 903 -1.99 2.51 2.48
N ASP A 904 -2.68 1.41 2.80
CA ASP A 904 -2.45 0.58 3.98
C ASP A 904 -1.93 -0.80 3.59
N LEU A 905 -1.34 -1.50 4.56
CA LEU A 905 -0.96 -2.91 4.43
C LEU A 905 -1.78 -3.74 5.40
N PHE A 906 -2.39 -4.81 4.90
CA PHE A 906 -3.11 -5.79 5.71
C PHE A 906 -2.63 -7.19 5.38
N TYR A 907 -2.23 -7.92 6.41
CA TYR A 907 -1.79 -9.30 6.28
C TYR A 907 -2.75 -10.22 7.02
N THR A 908 -2.99 -11.42 6.48
CA THR A 908 -3.70 -12.50 7.18
C THR A 908 -3.35 -13.87 6.59
N ARG A 909 -3.79 -14.94 7.26
CA ARG A 909 -3.77 -16.30 6.74
C ARG A 909 -5.17 -16.68 6.26
N LEU A 910 -5.27 -17.35 5.13
CA LEU A 910 -6.53 -17.84 4.58
C LEU A 910 -6.56 -19.37 4.62
N THR A 911 -7.73 -19.92 4.95
CA THR A 911 -7.99 -21.37 4.92
C THR A 911 -9.33 -21.66 4.21
N PRO A 912 -9.39 -21.57 2.87
CA PRO A 912 -10.65 -21.69 2.11
C PRO A 912 -11.47 -22.95 2.42
N SER A 913 -10.80 -24.07 2.72
CA SER A 913 -11.41 -25.37 3.05
C SER A 913 -11.30 -25.74 4.53
N LYS A 914 -11.02 -24.76 5.40
CA LYS A 914 -10.57 -24.95 6.80
C LYS A 914 -9.24 -25.71 6.88
N SER A 915 -8.62 -25.70 8.06
CA SER A 915 -7.32 -26.33 8.32
C SER A 915 -7.43 -27.86 8.46
N PHE A 916 -7.58 -28.57 7.34
CA PHE A 916 -7.77 -30.04 7.34
C PHE A 916 -6.48 -30.84 7.58
N ASP A 917 -5.31 -30.21 7.46
CA ASP A 917 -3.98 -30.78 7.68
C ASP A 917 -3.32 -30.30 8.98
N MET A 918 -4.08 -29.58 9.82
CA MET A 918 -3.68 -29.20 11.18
C MET A 918 -4.67 -29.72 12.22
N VAL A 919 -4.17 -29.93 13.44
CA VAL A 919 -5.03 -30.11 14.60
C VAL A 919 -5.69 -28.75 14.90
N PRO A 920 -7.02 -28.70 15.11
CA PRO A 920 -7.70 -27.46 15.45
C PRO A 920 -7.15 -26.81 16.74
N ASP A 921 -7.10 -25.49 16.78
CA ASP A 921 -6.64 -24.72 17.96
C ASP A 921 -7.51 -25.00 19.20
N ASP A 922 -8.79 -25.35 19.01
CA ASP A 922 -9.76 -25.69 20.07
C ASP A 922 -9.73 -27.17 20.46
N PHE A 923 -8.73 -27.94 20.02
CA PHE A 923 -8.60 -29.34 20.37
C PHE A 923 -8.45 -29.54 21.89
N PRO A 924 -9.31 -30.35 22.54
CA PRO A 924 -9.33 -30.46 23.99
C PRO A 924 -8.23 -31.38 24.53
N TYR A 925 -6.97 -30.93 24.47
CA TYR A 925 -5.80 -31.70 24.92
C TYR A 925 -5.91 -32.19 26.38
N ALA A 926 -6.42 -31.33 27.27
CA ALA A 926 -6.62 -31.70 28.68
C ALA A 926 -7.62 -32.85 28.85
N LEU A 927 -8.69 -32.88 28.05
CA LEU A 927 -9.67 -33.95 28.05
C LEU A 927 -9.04 -35.26 27.56
N LEU A 928 -8.24 -35.20 26.49
CA LEU A 928 -7.52 -36.37 25.97
C LEU A 928 -6.60 -36.96 27.03
N VAL A 929 -5.78 -36.14 27.69
CA VAL A 929 -4.88 -36.58 28.77
C VAL A 929 -5.68 -37.19 29.93
N LEU A 930 -6.78 -36.56 30.33
CA LEU A 930 -7.65 -37.06 31.40
C LEU A 930 -8.25 -38.42 31.04
N ILE A 931 -8.71 -38.62 29.81
CA ILE A 931 -9.23 -39.89 29.32
C ILE A 931 -8.14 -40.97 29.37
N VAL A 932 -6.93 -40.68 28.89
CA VAL A 932 -5.80 -41.64 28.90
C VAL A 932 -5.43 -42.04 30.33
N VAL A 933 -5.30 -41.06 31.25
CA VAL A 933 -4.97 -41.32 32.66
C VAL A 933 -6.09 -42.11 33.35
N SER A 934 -7.35 -41.76 33.10
CA SER A 934 -8.50 -42.44 33.72
C SER A 934 -8.63 -43.89 33.24
N LEU A 935 -8.48 -44.14 31.93
CA LEU A 935 -8.48 -45.49 31.36
C LEU A 935 -7.31 -46.33 31.89
N THR A 936 -6.10 -45.76 31.93
CA THR A 936 -4.92 -46.46 32.46
C THR A 936 -5.11 -46.84 33.92
N THR A 937 -5.61 -45.91 34.74
CA THR A 937 -5.91 -46.16 36.16
C THR A 937 -6.98 -47.23 36.32
N ALA A 938 -8.08 -47.15 35.54
CA ALA A 938 -9.15 -48.14 35.56
C ALA A 938 -8.62 -49.54 35.19
N THR A 939 -7.78 -49.66 34.17
CA THR A 939 -7.17 -50.94 33.75
C THR A 939 -6.27 -51.53 34.83
N VAL A 940 -5.45 -50.72 35.49
CA VAL A 940 -4.60 -51.19 36.61
C VAL A 940 -5.46 -51.70 37.77
N VAL A 941 -6.50 -50.95 38.14
CA VAL A 941 -7.43 -51.33 39.21
C VAL A 941 -8.19 -52.62 38.85
N LEU A 942 -8.71 -52.72 37.63
CA LEU A 942 -9.42 -53.92 37.14
C LEU A 942 -8.50 -55.14 37.10
N SER A 943 -7.26 -55.00 36.62
CA SER A 943 -6.27 -56.08 36.60
C SER A 943 -5.94 -56.60 38.01
N PHE A 944 -5.79 -55.69 38.97
CA PHE A 944 -5.60 -56.07 40.37
C PHE A 944 -6.82 -56.81 40.94
N LEU A 945 -8.03 -56.30 40.69
CA LEU A 945 -9.27 -56.94 41.13
C LEU A 945 -9.47 -58.31 40.48
N GLN A 946 -9.17 -58.46 39.20
CA GLN A 946 -9.24 -59.72 38.47
C GLN A 946 -8.22 -60.72 38.97
N SER A 947 -6.97 -60.31 39.21
CA SER A 947 -5.91 -61.16 39.78
C SER A 947 -6.31 -61.68 41.16
N LYS A 948 -6.88 -60.81 42.00
CA LYS A 948 -7.41 -61.19 43.31
C LYS A 948 -8.61 -62.14 43.20
N GLY A 949 -9.52 -61.88 42.27
CA GLY A 949 -10.70 -62.72 42.03
C GLY A 949 -10.34 -64.12 41.52
N THR A 950 -9.44 -64.20 40.53
CA THR A 950 -8.93 -65.47 39.98
C THR A 950 -8.10 -66.26 40.99
N MET A 951 -7.27 -65.59 41.80
CA MET A 951 -6.57 -66.24 42.91
C MET A 951 -7.58 -66.81 43.91
N LYS A 952 -8.60 -66.04 44.33
CA LYS A 952 -9.65 -66.56 45.23
C LYS A 952 -10.41 -67.76 44.63
N ALA A 953 -10.73 -67.73 43.34
CA ALA A 953 -11.39 -68.84 42.65
C ALA A 953 -10.51 -70.09 42.51
N LYS A 954 -9.18 -69.94 42.37
CA LYS A 954 -8.23 -71.07 42.36
C LYS A 954 -8.00 -71.70 43.74
N TRP A 955 -8.28 -70.95 44.81
CA TRP A 955 -8.12 -71.40 46.20
C TRP A 955 -9.41 -72.04 46.76
N GLN A 956 -10.51 -71.98 46.01
CA GLN A 956 -11.73 -72.76 46.23
C GLN A 956 -11.64 -74.04 45.41
#